data_AF-A0A9X6F9N9-F1
#
_entry.id   AF-A0A9X6F9N9-F1
#
_cell.length_a   1.000
_cell.length_b   1.000
_cell.length_c   1.000
_cell.angle_alpha   90.00
_cell.angle_beta   90.00
_cell.angle_gamma   90.00
#
_symmetry.space_group_name_H-M   'P 1'
#
loop_
_entity.id
_entity.type
_entity.pdbx_description
1 polymer ?
#
loop_
_entity_poly.entity_id
_entity_poly.type
_entity_poly.pdbx_seq_one_letter_code
_entity_poly.pdbx_strand_id
1 'polypeptide(L)'
;MAFSPYEPTGLYAKPNEQITINVEGNQDIQVYIGTYSYDASWREDSKIKSFTLKPGVNTIQSPNGGLIYFYNKQQGGSIRTTITTGGTTTPFFELGKHTKQDLINMLDQYPNAHAVELKGERVLITASPARVKKYLLGSNTDPVQLLKKMDEATRIQDKVAGLSEEQVDKHYVHYVEENHSPDYYMYATSYRTAYVGDAIQYVLDINKFITDGWGPWHEAGHLRQQSPWKFYNMTEVQNNIYSLSVEKAFNQPSNLEKSGIYPKAFQYLEQVNKNYDEISDVFVKLVMLWQLQLAYGEDFYPKLHQLYRDMPSSELPQTDENKKQLFMISASKVAKQNLIPFFEKWGLRPNNDTIQKVAALGYPILTAEIWKGTDSNPIKPDMPNVNNILEGNQFAWSLKGISDFEFAKINFNKSTEEMQVDLKAGVPHHYFNETYASIKVQNASGKVVYNKDIYGNKQQNAESQKVSVKVGDYIELTHLEGVHRATLTNVDNSKQESFGKKAMYEVTKEGLKKVNQIVNPKPDTEAPTQPQGLYASNLTSNSVELKWNPSTDNVDVKEYQVLRDGQLIQTVQGTTFTDQNLTVNKEYKYAVKAVDAAGNTSIQSEILLVKTKDQNVSYEKWDPKKAYTKGDKVEHQGTVYEAVQNHQGNGDPNWIFALSLWKAITIN
;
A
#
# COMPACT_ATOMS: atom_id res chain seq x y z
N MET A 1 -16.47 -17.13 -13.30
CA MET A 1 -17.18 -17.87 -14.37
C MET A 1 -16.59 -19.27 -14.42
N ALA A 2 -17.21 -20.25 -15.08
CA ALA A 2 -16.62 -21.59 -15.23
C ALA A 2 -15.58 -21.62 -16.38
N PHE A 3 -14.57 -22.49 -16.29
CA PHE A 3 -13.69 -22.83 -17.43
C PHE A 3 -14.37 -23.85 -18.35
N SER A 4 -13.78 -24.10 -19.53
CA SER A 4 -14.41 -24.93 -20.56
C SER A 4 -14.58 -26.39 -20.12
N PRO A 5 -15.77 -26.99 -20.24
CA PRO A 5 -15.98 -28.39 -19.90
C PRO A 5 -15.44 -29.34 -20.99
N TYR A 6 -14.87 -28.81 -22.08
CA TYR A 6 -14.60 -29.55 -23.30
C TYR A 6 -13.27 -30.28 -23.29
N GLU A 7 -13.31 -31.60 -23.42
CA GLU A 7 -12.21 -32.41 -23.92
C GLU A 7 -12.44 -32.69 -25.43
N PRO A 8 -11.62 -32.11 -26.33
CA PRO A 8 -11.82 -32.22 -27.77
C PRO A 8 -11.51 -33.62 -28.31
N THR A 9 -12.27 -34.04 -29.32
CA THR A 9 -12.09 -35.36 -29.97
C THR A 9 -11.44 -35.28 -31.35
N GLY A 10 -11.37 -34.09 -31.96
CA GLY A 10 -10.98 -33.92 -33.36
C GLY A 10 -12.03 -34.43 -34.37
N LEU A 11 -13.28 -34.61 -33.93
CA LEU A 11 -14.39 -35.07 -34.77
C LEU A 11 -15.51 -34.04 -34.84
N TYR A 12 -16.11 -33.95 -36.02
CA TYR A 12 -17.27 -33.11 -36.34
C TYR A 12 -18.48 -33.99 -36.69
N ALA A 13 -19.61 -33.75 -36.04
CA ALA A 13 -20.90 -34.34 -36.42
C ALA A 13 -21.65 -33.40 -37.36
N LYS A 14 -22.12 -33.90 -38.50
CA LYS A 14 -23.01 -33.14 -39.38
C LYS A 14 -24.39 -32.95 -38.73
N PRO A 15 -25.18 -31.95 -39.16
CA PRO A 15 -26.58 -31.81 -38.76
C PRO A 15 -27.36 -33.12 -38.87
N ASN A 16 -27.98 -33.54 -37.76
CA ASN A 16 -28.74 -34.79 -37.63
C ASN A 16 -27.95 -36.09 -37.88
N GLU A 17 -26.63 -36.06 -37.93
CA GLU A 17 -25.82 -37.27 -38.00
C GLU A 17 -25.94 -38.08 -36.69
N GLN A 18 -26.18 -39.39 -36.82
CA GLN A 18 -26.17 -40.29 -35.68
C GLN A 18 -24.73 -40.65 -35.32
N ILE A 19 -24.36 -40.37 -34.07
CA ILE A 19 -23.09 -40.72 -33.48
C ILE A 19 -23.32 -41.85 -32.49
N THR A 20 -22.63 -42.98 -32.67
CA THR A 20 -22.69 -44.11 -31.75
C THR A 20 -21.41 -44.15 -30.91
N ILE A 21 -21.58 -44.19 -29.59
CA ILE A 21 -20.50 -44.07 -28.61
C ILE A 21 -20.63 -45.20 -27.59
N ASN A 22 -19.58 -46.00 -27.43
CA ASN A 22 -19.45 -46.94 -26.33
C ASN A 22 -18.71 -46.29 -25.16
N VAL A 23 -19.30 -46.35 -23.97
CA VAL A 23 -18.70 -45.87 -22.71
C VAL A 23 -18.33 -47.07 -21.87
N GLU A 24 -17.04 -47.27 -21.59
CA GLU A 24 -16.58 -48.34 -20.71
C GLU A 24 -16.69 -47.94 -19.24
N GLY A 25 -16.72 -48.94 -18.35
CA GLY A 25 -16.77 -48.74 -16.90
C GLY A 25 -18.18 -48.66 -16.36
N ASN A 26 -18.37 -47.88 -15.29
CA ASN A 26 -19.63 -47.81 -14.53
C ASN A 26 -20.09 -46.36 -14.24
N GLN A 27 -19.39 -45.37 -14.80
CA GLN A 27 -19.69 -43.95 -14.59
C GLN A 27 -20.34 -43.36 -15.85
N ASP A 28 -21.29 -42.45 -15.63
CA ASP A 28 -21.82 -41.63 -16.70
C ASP A 28 -20.77 -40.58 -17.13
N ILE A 29 -20.80 -40.21 -18.41
CA ILE A 29 -20.00 -39.11 -18.96
C ILE A 29 -20.90 -38.16 -19.75
N GLN A 30 -20.54 -36.88 -19.78
CA GLN A 30 -21.21 -35.93 -20.66
C GLN A 30 -20.51 -35.82 -22.01
N VAL A 31 -21.30 -35.61 -23.05
CA VAL A 31 -20.81 -35.32 -24.39
C VAL A 31 -21.56 -34.11 -24.95
N TYR A 32 -20.84 -33.25 -25.66
CA TYR A 32 -21.38 -32.09 -26.33
C TYR A 32 -21.23 -32.25 -27.84
N ILE A 33 -22.24 -31.78 -28.58
CA ILE A 33 -22.17 -31.59 -30.02
C ILE A 33 -22.44 -30.11 -30.29
N GLY A 34 -21.39 -29.41 -30.72
CA GLY A 34 -21.36 -27.97 -30.94
C GLY A 34 -20.42 -27.23 -29.96
N THR A 35 -19.96 -26.07 -30.40
CA THR A 35 -19.00 -25.24 -29.70
C THR A 35 -19.63 -23.91 -29.34
N TYR A 36 -19.65 -23.57 -28.05
CA TYR A 36 -20.15 -22.27 -27.58
C TYR A 36 -19.44 -21.12 -28.29
N SER A 37 -20.18 -20.07 -28.66
CA SER A 37 -19.70 -18.89 -29.40
C SER A 37 -19.24 -19.14 -30.84
N TYR A 38 -18.82 -20.35 -31.21
CA TYR A 38 -18.46 -20.68 -32.60
C TYR A 38 -19.67 -21.08 -33.45
N ASP A 39 -20.54 -21.97 -32.94
CA ASP A 39 -21.70 -22.50 -33.69
C ASP A 39 -22.99 -21.70 -33.44
N ALA A 40 -22.99 -20.86 -32.40
CA ALA A 40 -24.11 -20.02 -32.01
C ALA A 40 -23.62 -18.84 -31.17
N SER A 41 -24.37 -17.73 -31.19
CA SER A 41 -24.11 -16.61 -30.28
C SER A 41 -24.28 -17.04 -28.82
N TRP A 42 -23.68 -16.31 -27.89
CA TRP A 42 -23.80 -16.58 -26.44
C TRP A 42 -25.25 -16.52 -25.92
N ARG A 43 -26.14 -15.83 -26.63
CA ARG A 43 -27.58 -15.74 -26.32
C ARG A 43 -28.34 -16.99 -26.74
N GLU A 44 -27.71 -17.85 -27.55
CA GLU A 44 -28.29 -19.04 -28.15
C GLU A 44 -27.52 -20.30 -27.75
N ASP A 45 -26.86 -20.30 -26.58
CA ASP A 45 -26.11 -21.44 -26.03
C ASP A 45 -26.94 -22.75 -25.99
N SER A 46 -28.28 -22.67 -25.97
CA SER A 46 -29.20 -23.82 -26.08
C SER A 46 -29.17 -24.58 -27.43
N LYS A 47 -28.57 -23.98 -28.46
CA LYS A 47 -28.28 -24.62 -29.75
C LYS A 47 -27.17 -25.66 -29.64
N ILE A 48 -26.28 -25.52 -28.65
CA ILE A 48 -25.27 -26.51 -28.33
C ILE A 48 -25.92 -27.64 -27.53
N LYS A 49 -25.85 -28.87 -28.04
CA LYS A 49 -26.50 -30.00 -27.40
C LYS A 49 -25.54 -30.75 -26.51
N SER A 50 -25.97 -31.04 -25.29
CA SER A 50 -25.28 -31.93 -24.36
C SER A 50 -26.12 -33.16 -24.10
N PHE A 51 -25.44 -34.30 -23.90
CA PHE A 51 -26.07 -35.59 -23.63
C PHE A 51 -25.35 -36.24 -22.45
N THR A 52 -26.10 -36.93 -21.60
CA THR A 52 -25.51 -37.81 -20.57
C THR A 52 -25.46 -39.21 -21.14
N LEU A 53 -24.25 -39.73 -21.34
CA LEU A 53 -24.03 -41.08 -21.82
C LEU A 53 -23.93 -42.05 -20.64
N LYS A 54 -24.64 -43.17 -20.75
CA LYS A 54 -24.59 -44.26 -19.77
C LYS A 54 -23.49 -45.26 -20.14
N PRO A 55 -22.96 -46.05 -19.20
CA PRO A 55 -22.11 -47.20 -19.54
C PRO A 55 -22.74 -48.09 -20.61
N GLY A 56 -21.94 -48.53 -21.58
CA GLY A 56 -22.38 -49.27 -22.76
C GLY A 56 -22.59 -48.38 -24.00
N VAL A 57 -23.38 -48.88 -24.95
CA VAL A 57 -23.59 -48.24 -26.25
C VAL A 57 -24.68 -47.18 -26.17
N ASN A 58 -24.38 -45.98 -26.67
CA ASN A 58 -25.28 -44.84 -26.75
C ASN A 58 -25.34 -44.34 -28.20
N THR A 59 -26.51 -43.90 -28.66
CA THR A 59 -26.66 -43.22 -29.94
C THR A 59 -27.26 -41.84 -29.72
N ILE A 60 -26.58 -40.81 -30.22
CA ILE A 60 -26.96 -39.40 -30.07
C ILE A 60 -26.94 -38.70 -31.42
N GLN A 61 -27.65 -37.58 -31.53
CA GLN A 61 -27.62 -36.71 -32.70
C GLN A 61 -27.97 -35.27 -32.31
N SER A 62 -27.39 -34.28 -32.99
CA SER A 62 -27.71 -32.87 -32.81
C SER A 62 -28.31 -32.30 -34.10
N PRO A 63 -29.45 -31.59 -34.05
CA PRO A 63 -30.02 -30.94 -35.24
C PRO A 63 -29.08 -29.95 -35.93
N ASN A 64 -28.19 -29.32 -35.17
CA ASN A 64 -27.27 -28.30 -35.68
C ASN A 64 -25.91 -28.89 -36.08
N GLY A 65 -25.61 -30.14 -35.71
CA GLY A 65 -24.25 -30.68 -35.80
C GLY A 65 -23.26 -29.90 -34.93
N GLY A 66 -21.97 -30.06 -35.20
CA GLY A 66 -20.89 -29.38 -34.50
C GLY A 66 -19.77 -30.32 -34.07
N LEU A 67 -18.71 -29.74 -33.50
CA LEU A 67 -17.60 -30.50 -32.92
C LEU A 67 -18.06 -31.33 -31.73
N ILE A 68 -17.46 -32.51 -31.55
CA ILE A 68 -17.80 -33.46 -30.50
C ILE A 68 -16.80 -33.33 -29.35
N TYR A 69 -17.31 -33.12 -28.14
CA TYR A 69 -16.51 -32.98 -26.92
C TYR A 69 -16.96 -33.93 -25.84
N PHE A 70 -16.02 -34.51 -25.09
CA PHE A 70 -16.35 -35.22 -23.85
C PHE A 70 -16.19 -34.31 -22.64
N TYR A 71 -16.91 -34.61 -21.57
CA TYR A 71 -16.74 -33.97 -20.27
C TYR A 71 -16.89 -35.01 -19.16
N ASN A 72 -15.77 -35.32 -18.51
CA ASN A 72 -15.75 -36.13 -17.30
C ASN A 72 -15.99 -35.26 -16.07
N LYS A 73 -17.20 -35.33 -15.51
CA LYS A 73 -17.60 -34.58 -14.31
C LYS A 73 -17.00 -35.12 -12.99
N GLN A 74 -16.37 -36.29 -13.03
CA GLN A 74 -15.85 -36.94 -11.84
C GLN A 74 -14.59 -36.23 -11.32
N GLN A 75 -14.42 -36.19 -10.00
CA GLN A 75 -13.19 -35.71 -9.38
C GLN A 75 -12.11 -36.79 -9.48
N GLY A 76 -11.45 -36.87 -10.62
CA GLY A 76 -10.36 -37.82 -10.90
C GLY A 76 -10.80 -39.09 -11.65
N GLY A 77 -9.81 -39.88 -12.07
CA GLY A 77 -9.99 -41.06 -12.90
C GLY A 77 -10.11 -40.77 -14.39
N SER A 78 -10.08 -41.84 -15.19
CA SER A 78 -10.23 -41.77 -16.65
C SER A 78 -11.37 -42.69 -17.07
N ILE A 79 -12.24 -42.20 -17.96
CA ILE A 79 -13.31 -42.98 -18.58
C ILE A 79 -12.91 -43.22 -20.03
N ARG A 80 -12.86 -44.49 -20.43
CA ARG A 80 -12.59 -44.83 -21.83
C ARG A 80 -13.88 -44.78 -22.63
N THR A 81 -13.89 -43.94 -23.65
CA THR A 81 -14.98 -43.84 -24.61
C THR A 81 -14.48 -44.22 -25.99
N THR A 82 -15.34 -44.77 -26.83
CA THR A 82 -15.03 -45.09 -28.22
C THR A 82 -16.20 -44.70 -29.10
N ILE A 83 -15.97 -43.76 -30.01
CA ILE A 83 -16.95 -43.41 -31.06
C ILE A 83 -16.84 -44.51 -32.13
N THR A 84 -17.86 -45.37 -32.21
CA THR A 84 -17.85 -46.54 -33.08
C THR A 84 -18.39 -46.24 -34.48
N THR A 85 -19.25 -45.22 -34.62
CA THR A 85 -19.85 -44.84 -35.90
C THR A 85 -20.25 -43.37 -35.88
N GLY A 86 -20.10 -42.71 -37.03
CA GLY A 86 -20.41 -41.29 -37.20
C GLY A 86 -19.28 -40.37 -36.78
N GLY A 87 -19.31 -39.14 -37.28
CA GLY A 87 -18.29 -38.14 -37.07
C GLY A 87 -17.25 -38.16 -38.19
N THR A 88 -16.90 -36.97 -38.68
CA THR A 88 -15.84 -36.76 -39.67
C THR A 88 -14.65 -36.09 -39.00
N THR A 89 -13.43 -36.54 -39.30
CA THR A 89 -12.20 -35.91 -38.81
C THR A 89 -12.11 -34.46 -39.25
N THR A 90 -11.63 -33.61 -38.35
CA THR A 90 -11.35 -32.20 -38.57
C THR A 90 -9.90 -31.89 -38.13
N PRO A 91 -9.26 -30.81 -38.61
CA PRO A 91 -7.94 -30.42 -38.16
C PRO A 91 -7.89 -30.22 -36.64
N PHE A 92 -7.12 -31.07 -35.96
CA PHE A 92 -6.95 -31.04 -34.51
C PHE A 92 -5.47 -31.14 -34.15
N PHE A 93 -4.92 -30.01 -33.73
CA PHE A 93 -3.54 -29.89 -33.28
C PHE A 93 -3.47 -30.08 -31.77
N GLU A 94 -2.44 -30.80 -31.31
CA GLU A 94 -2.23 -31.07 -29.88
C GLU A 94 -0.76 -30.87 -29.55
N LEU A 95 -0.52 -29.99 -28.57
CA LEU A 95 0.81 -29.69 -28.09
C LEU A 95 1.51 -30.96 -27.60
N GLY A 96 2.75 -31.16 -28.02
CA GLY A 96 3.54 -32.36 -27.69
C GLY A 96 3.28 -33.57 -28.61
N LYS A 97 2.25 -33.54 -29.46
CA LYS A 97 1.99 -34.58 -30.48
C LYS A 97 2.23 -34.12 -31.90
N HIS A 98 1.90 -32.87 -32.21
CA HIS A 98 1.92 -32.35 -33.57
C HIS A 98 2.95 -31.22 -33.75
N THR A 99 3.49 -31.11 -34.96
CA THR A 99 4.40 -30.04 -35.40
C THR A 99 3.66 -29.02 -36.28
N LYS A 100 4.27 -27.85 -36.53
CA LYS A 100 3.72 -26.86 -37.47
C LYS A 100 3.40 -27.46 -38.85
N GLN A 101 4.25 -28.38 -39.33
CA GLN A 101 4.03 -29.04 -40.61
C GLN A 101 2.82 -29.99 -40.56
N ASP A 102 2.59 -30.67 -39.44
CA ASP A 102 1.39 -31.50 -39.28
C ASP A 102 0.11 -30.66 -39.35
N LEU A 103 0.09 -29.47 -38.74
CA LEU A 103 -1.05 -28.55 -38.86
C LEU A 103 -1.30 -28.14 -40.32
N ILE A 104 -0.24 -27.82 -41.07
CA ILE A 104 -0.34 -27.49 -42.50
C ILE A 104 -0.92 -28.69 -43.27
N ASN A 105 -0.39 -29.89 -43.04
CA ASN A 105 -0.88 -31.12 -43.69
C ASN A 105 -2.36 -31.38 -43.37
N MET A 106 -2.80 -31.17 -42.12
CA MET A 106 -4.22 -31.28 -41.74
C MET A 106 -5.09 -30.27 -42.49
N LEU A 107 -4.65 -29.02 -42.61
CA LEU A 107 -5.38 -27.95 -43.30
C LEU A 107 -5.47 -28.15 -44.82
N ASP A 108 -4.50 -28.85 -45.40
CA ASP A 108 -4.49 -29.24 -46.81
C ASP A 108 -5.35 -30.47 -47.05
N GLN A 109 -5.34 -31.44 -46.12
CA GLN A 109 -6.18 -32.63 -46.17
C GLN A 109 -7.68 -32.31 -45.98
N TYR A 110 -8.00 -31.33 -45.13
CA TYR A 110 -9.37 -30.94 -44.79
C TYR A 110 -9.63 -29.46 -45.09
N PRO A 111 -9.62 -29.04 -46.38
CA PRO A 111 -9.69 -27.63 -46.75
C PRO A 111 -11.04 -26.97 -46.44
N ASN A 112 -12.11 -27.76 -46.35
CA ASN A 112 -13.48 -27.34 -46.03
C ASN A 112 -13.91 -27.79 -44.63
N ALA A 113 -12.96 -28.03 -43.73
CA ALA A 113 -13.25 -28.39 -42.36
C ALA A 113 -14.15 -27.35 -41.69
N HIS A 114 -15.07 -27.81 -40.85
CA HIS A 114 -15.96 -26.93 -40.08
C HIS A 114 -15.17 -25.97 -39.19
N ALA A 115 -14.16 -26.50 -38.49
CA ALA A 115 -13.31 -25.75 -37.58
C ALA A 115 -11.93 -26.42 -37.45
N VAL A 116 -10.98 -25.66 -36.92
CA VAL A 116 -9.65 -26.09 -36.49
C VAL A 116 -9.59 -25.94 -34.98
N GLU A 117 -9.10 -26.97 -34.30
CA GLU A 117 -8.85 -26.94 -32.87
C GLU A 117 -7.35 -27.02 -32.57
N LEU A 118 -6.86 -26.13 -31.72
CA LEU A 118 -5.48 -26.14 -31.22
C LEU A 118 -5.52 -26.31 -29.70
N LYS A 119 -5.00 -27.44 -29.21
CA LYS A 119 -5.03 -27.81 -27.80
C LYS A 119 -3.64 -27.68 -27.17
N GLY A 120 -3.55 -26.83 -26.15
CA GLY A 120 -2.40 -26.73 -25.23
C GLY A 120 -2.62 -27.56 -23.97
N GLU A 121 -1.80 -27.31 -22.94
CA GLU A 121 -1.96 -27.96 -21.63
C GLU A 121 -3.08 -27.32 -20.80
N ARG A 122 -3.29 -26.01 -20.96
CA ARG A 122 -4.23 -25.18 -20.18
C ARG A 122 -5.17 -24.38 -21.07
N VAL A 123 -4.96 -24.40 -22.38
CA VAL A 123 -5.76 -23.64 -23.36
C VAL A 123 -6.33 -24.50 -24.47
N LEU A 124 -7.47 -24.07 -24.99
CA LEU A 124 -8.09 -24.61 -26.20
C LEU A 124 -8.41 -23.44 -27.13
N ILE A 125 -8.11 -23.56 -28.42
CA ILE A 125 -8.50 -22.56 -29.43
C ILE A 125 -9.41 -23.24 -30.43
N THR A 126 -10.56 -22.64 -30.73
CA THR A 126 -11.43 -23.05 -31.84
C THR A 126 -11.60 -21.90 -32.81
N ALA A 127 -11.15 -22.09 -34.05
CA ALA A 127 -11.24 -21.09 -35.11
C ALA A 127 -11.47 -21.75 -36.47
N SER A 128 -11.98 -21.01 -37.44
CA SER A 128 -12.14 -21.51 -38.80
C SER A 128 -10.78 -21.74 -39.49
N PRO A 129 -10.71 -22.66 -40.47
CA PRO A 129 -9.51 -22.85 -41.28
C PRO A 129 -9.03 -21.57 -41.95
N ALA A 130 -9.94 -20.69 -42.34
CA ALA A 130 -9.63 -19.39 -42.95
C ALA A 130 -8.86 -18.47 -42.00
N ARG A 131 -9.29 -18.38 -40.73
CA ARG A 131 -8.60 -17.56 -39.71
C ARG A 131 -7.25 -18.13 -39.32
N VAL A 132 -7.14 -19.45 -39.17
CA VAL A 132 -5.85 -20.10 -38.87
C VAL A 132 -4.86 -19.87 -40.01
N LYS A 133 -5.29 -20.04 -41.28
CA LYS A 133 -4.44 -19.72 -42.43
C LYS A 133 -4.04 -18.25 -42.47
N LYS A 134 -4.98 -17.32 -42.24
CA LYS A 134 -4.73 -15.87 -42.30
C LYS A 134 -3.81 -15.37 -41.19
N TYR A 135 -4.07 -15.74 -39.93
CA TYR A 135 -3.43 -15.10 -38.78
C TYR A 135 -2.37 -15.95 -38.09
N LEU A 136 -2.48 -17.27 -38.10
CA LEU A 136 -1.44 -18.13 -37.53
C LEU A 136 -0.37 -18.43 -38.58
N LEU A 137 -0.76 -19.05 -39.70
CA LEU A 137 0.21 -19.38 -40.74
C LEU A 137 0.69 -18.13 -41.50
N GLY A 138 -0.21 -17.18 -41.79
CA GLY A 138 0.11 -15.94 -42.49
C GLY A 138 1.04 -14.99 -41.72
N SER A 139 1.07 -15.05 -40.38
CA SER A 139 2.05 -14.34 -39.54
C SER A 139 3.34 -15.14 -39.30
N ASN A 140 3.46 -16.31 -39.92
CA ASN A 140 4.52 -17.29 -39.67
C ASN A 140 4.58 -17.79 -38.21
N THR A 141 3.51 -17.67 -37.43
CA THR A 141 3.44 -18.18 -36.06
C THR A 141 3.67 -19.70 -36.03
N ASP A 142 4.44 -20.16 -35.04
CA ASP A 142 4.58 -21.57 -34.71
C ASP A 142 3.51 -21.95 -33.67
N PRO A 143 2.57 -22.88 -33.98
CA PRO A 143 1.52 -23.26 -33.05
C PRO A 143 2.06 -23.87 -31.74
N VAL A 144 3.23 -24.51 -31.76
CA VAL A 144 3.86 -25.05 -30.54
C VAL A 144 4.29 -23.91 -29.63
N GLN A 145 4.93 -22.88 -30.19
CA GLN A 145 5.38 -21.72 -29.40
C GLN A 145 4.20 -20.89 -28.90
N LEU A 146 3.17 -20.72 -29.73
CA LEU A 146 1.96 -20.00 -29.37
C LEU A 146 1.27 -20.66 -28.17
N LEU A 147 0.97 -21.95 -28.25
CA LEU A 147 0.26 -22.66 -27.18
C LEU A 147 1.07 -22.66 -25.88
N LYS A 148 2.39 -22.88 -25.94
CA LYS A 148 3.26 -22.77 -24.75
C LYS A 148 3.20 -21.39 -24.10
N LYS A 149 3.20 -20.33 -24.92
CA LYS A 149 3.12 -18.95 -24.42
C LYS A 149 1.75 -18.62 -23.83
N MET A 150 0.68 -19.16 -24.41
CA MET A 150 -0.68 -19.03 -23.88
C MET A 150 -0.87 -19.83 -22.58
N ASP A 151 -0.28 -21.03 -22.48
CA ASP A 151 -0.26 -21.82 -21.25
C ASP A 151 0.54 -21.08 -20.15
N GLU A 152 1.66 -20.43 -20.50
CA GLU A 152 2.42 -19.56 -19.59
C GLU A 152 1.59 -18.38 -19.09
N ALA A 153 0.90 -17.65 -19.97
CA ALA A 153 -0.02 -16.57 -19.59
C ALA A 153 -1.11 -17.07 -18.63
N THR A 154 -1.69 -18.24 -18.90
CA THR A 154 -2.71 -18.87 -18.05
C THR A 154 -2.18 -19.15 -16.64
N ARG A 155 -0.96 -19.69 -16.53
CA ARG A 155 -0.30 -19.94 -15.24
C ARG A 155 0.02 -18.67 -14.48
N ILE A 156 0.42 -17.60 -15.17
CA ILE A 156 0.61 -16.28 -14.54
C ILE A 156 -0.69 -15.80 -13.92
N GLN A 157 -1.82 -15.93 -14.63
CA GLN A 157 -3.12 -15.53 -14.09
C GLN A 157 -3.57 -16.44 -12.93
N ASP A 158 -3.33 -17.75 -13.01
CA ASP A 158 -3.60 -18.69 -11.92
C ASP A 158 -2.77 -18.37 -10.67
N LYS A 159 -1.49 -17.98 -10.85
CA LYS A 159 -0.62 -17.49 -9.77
C LYS A 159 -1.21 -16.26 -9.11
N VAL A 160 -1.64 -15.24 -9.88
CA VAL A 160 -2.31 -14.04 -9.33
C VAL A 160 -3.56 -14.41 -8.55
N ALA A 161 -4.32 -15.39 -9.03
CA ALA A 161 -5.47 -15.94 -8.33
C ALA A 161 -5.09 -16.78 -7.09
N GLY A 162 -3.81 -16.95 -6.76
CA GLY A 162 -3.32 -17.68 -5.59
C GLY A 162 -3.51 -19.19 -5.65
N LEU A 163 -3.55 -19.77 -6.86
CA LEU A 163 -3.73 -21.20 -7.09
C LEU A 163 -2.39 -21.86 -7.47
N SER A 164 -2.05 -22.98 -6.85
CA SER A 164 -0.95 -23.85 -7.29
C SER A 164 -1.37 -24.76 -8.44
N GLU A 165 -0.40 -25.36 -9.16
CA GLU A 165 -0.66 -26.36 -10.22
C GLU A 165 -1.52 -27.56 -9.75
N GLU A 166 -1.53 -27.85 -8.45
CA GLU A 166 -2.38 -28.90 -7.87
C GLU A 166 -3.81 -28.43 -7.60
N GLN A 167 -3.98 -27.13 -7.29
CA GLN A 167 -5.26 -26.53 -6.91
C GLN A 167 -6.03 -25.96 -8.10
N VAL A 168 -5.35 -25.61 -9.19
CA VAL A 168 -5.99 -25.02 -10.37
C VAL A 168 -7.01 -25.97 -10.97
N ASP A 169 -8.08 -25.38 -11.50
CA ASP A 169 -8.99 -26.10 -12.37
C ASP A 169 -8.23 -26.52 -13.65
N LYS A 170 -8.21 -27.83 -13.93
CA LYS A 170 -7.49 -28.43 -15.06
C LYS A 170 -8.21 -28.24 -16.41
N HIS A 171 -9.45 -27.76 -16.39
CA HIS A 171 -10.19 -27.36 -17.59
C HIS A 171 -9.51 -26.20 -18.33
N TYR A 172 -9.80 -26.10 -19.63
CA TYR A 172 -9.14 -25.16 -20.53
C TYR A 172 -9.73 -23.74 -20.42
N VAL A 173 -8.85 -22.73 -20.53
CA VAL A 173 -9.26 -21.41 -21.03
C VAL A 173 -9.50 -21.56 -22.53
N HIS A 174 -10.75 -21.43 -22.96
CA HIS A 174 -11.16 -21.69 -24.34
C HIS A 174 -11.33 -20.39 -25.11
N TYR A 175 -10.50 -20.18 -26.13
CA TYR A 175 -10.48 -19.03 -27.01
C TYR A 175 -11.22 -19.34 -28.32
N VAL A 176 -12.31 -18.63 -28.59
CA VAL A 176 -13.24 -19.00 -29.67
C VAL A 176 -13.39 -17.86 -30.68
N GLU A 177 -13.21 -18.16 -31.97
CA GLU A 177 -13.68 -17.26 -33.05
C GLU A 177 -15.20 -17.12 -32.98
N GLU A 178 -15.72 -15.89 -33.03
CA GLU A 178 -17.15 -15.60 -32.95
C GLU A 178 -17.56 -14.78 -34.19
N ASN A 179 -18.65 -15.17 -34.85
CA ASN A 179 -19.19 -14.41 -35.99
C ASN A 179 -20.72 -14.22 -35.93
N HIS A 180 -21.34 -14.38 -34.76
CA HIS A 180 -22.79 -14.32 -34.55
C HIS A 180 -23.24 -13.08 -33.76
N SER A 181 -22.30 -12.35 -33.15
CA SER A 181 -22.57 -11.24 -32.23
C SER A 181 -21.83 -9.97 -32.68
N PRO A 182 -22.19 -9.37 -33.83
CA PRO A 182 -21.41 -8.30 -34.47
C PRO A 182 -21.28 -7.01 -33.65
N ASP A 183 -22.14 -6.81 -32.65
CA ASP A 183 -22.09 -5.65 -31.75
C ASP A 183 -20.99 -5.74 -30.68
N TYR A 184 -20.35 -6.91 -30.55
CA TYR A 184 -19.26 -7.14 -29.60
C TYR A 184 -17.91 -7.14 -30.33
N TYR A 185 -16.84 -6.84 -29.60
CA TYR A 185 -15.48 -6.94 -30.11
C TYR A 185 -14.78 -8.20 -29.57
N MET A 186 -14.69 -8.29 -28.25
CA MET A 186 -14.25 -9.47 -27.49
C MET A 186 -15.16 -9.58 -26.26
N TYR A 187 -15.35 -10.79 -25.74
CA TYR A 187 -16.06 -10.98 -24.48
C TYR A 187 -15.70 -12.30 -23.79
N ALA A 188 -15.92 -12.35 -22.48
CA ALA A 188 -15.83 -13.53 -21.65
C ALA A 188 -17.17 -13.86 -21.01
N THR A 189 -17.47 -15.14 -20.91
CA THR A 189 -18.64 -15.66 -20.20
C THR A 189 -18.33 -17.11 -19.78
N SER A 190 -19.22 -17.78 -19.06
CA SER A 190 -18.98 -19.15 -18.61
C SER A 190 -18.51 -20.04 -19.75
N TYR A 191 -17.46 -20.83 -19.51
CA TYR A 191 -16.85 -21.80 -20.43
C TYR A 191 -15.88 -21.24 -21.48
N ARG A 192 -15.94 -19.96 -21.89
CA ARG A 192 -15.13 -19.46 -23.03
C ARG A 192 -14.86 -17.95 -23.02
N THR A 193 -13.82 -17.57 -23.74
CA THR A 193 -13.60 -16.23 -24.29
C THR A 193 -13.87 -16.25 -25.79
N ALA A 194 -14.40 -15.16 -26.33
CA ALA A 194 -14.88 -15.08 -27.70
C ALA A 194 -14.37 -13.82 -28.39
N TYR A 195 -14.01 -13.94 -29.68
CA TYR A 195 -13.34 -12.91 -30.45
C TYR A 195 -14.06 -12.69 -31.78
N VAL A 196 -14.71 -11.53 -31.92
CA VAL A 196 -15.59 -11.25 -33.06
C VAL A 196 -14.79 -10.88 -34.30
N GLY A 197 -15.06 -11.58 -35.42
CA GLY A 197 -14.46 -11.28 -36.72
C GLY A 197 -12.93 -11.36 -36.70
N ASP A 198 -12.26 -10.24 -36.99
CA ASP A 198 -10.80 -10.17 -37.09
C ASP A 198 -10.10 -10.13 -35.71
N ALA A 199 -10.84 -10.00 -34.60
CA ALA A 199 -10.30 -9.94 -33.25
C ALA A 199 -9.52 -11.22 -32.85
N ILE A 200 -9.83 -12.38 -33.43
CA ILE A 200 -9.12 -13.64 -33.15
C ILE A 200 -7.64 -13.60 -33.56
N GLN A 201 -7.21 -12.60 -34.36
CA GLN A 201 -5.81 -12.39 -34.69
C GLN A 201 -4.91 -12.20 -33.46
N TYR A 202 -5.43 -11.61 -32.37
CA TYR A 202 -4.69 -11.40 -31.12
C TYR A 202 -4.46 -12.71 -30.36
N VAL A 203 -5.19 -13.77 -30.70
CA VAL A 203 -5.02 -15.12 -30.17
C VAL A 203 -4.12 -15.97 -31.08
N LEU A 204 -4.26 -15.84 -32.40
CA LEU A 204 -3.61 -16.73 -33.38
C LEU A 204 -2.21 -16.28 -33.82
N ASP A 205 -1.89 -14.99 -33.69
CA ASP A 205 -0.57 -14.43 -34.00
C ASP A 205 0.25 -14.30 -32.70
N ILE A 206 1.35 -15.06 -32.58
CA ILE A 206 2.16 -15.07 -31.35
C ILE A 206 2.79 -13.71 -31.04
N ASN A 207 3.17 -12.94 -32.06
CA ASN A 207 3.78 -11.64 -31.84
C ASN A 207 2.75 -10.68 -31.27
N LYS A 208 1.54 -10.66 -31.85
CA LYS A 208 0.42 -9.88 -31.30
C LYS A 208 0.04 -10.36 -29.92
N PHE A 209 -0.03 -11.67 -29.69
CA PHE A 209 -0.35 -12.21 -28.37
C PHE A 209 0.68 -11.76 -27.33
N ILE A 210 1.96 -11.66 -27.66
CA ILE A 210 3.01 -11.23 -26.70
C ILE A 210 3.05 -9.71 -26.53
N THR A 211 2.99 -8.93 -27.60
CA THR A 211 3.26 -7.47 -27.54
C THR A 211 2.00 -6.61 -27.48
N ASP A 212 0.86 -7.15 -27.92
CA ASP A 212 -0.43 -6.44 -28.00
C ASP A 212 -1.59 -7.36 -27.54
N GLY A 213 -1.31 -8.26 -26.60
CA GLY A 213 -2.21 -9.32 -26.15
C GLY A 213 -3.26 -8.89 -25.13
N TRP A 214 -3.43 -7.58 -24.89
CA TRP A 214 -4.28 -7.07 -23.81
C TRP A 214 -5.69 -7.66 -23.84
N GLY A 215 -6.34 -7.68 -25.01
CA GLY A 215 -7.69 -8.22 -25.17
C GLY A 215 -7.80 -9.68 -24.72
N PRO A 216 -7.06 -10.62 -25.31
CA PRO A 216 -7.07 -12.02 -24.86
C PRO A 216 -6.78 -12.22 -23.37
N TRP A 217 -5.83 -11.47 -22.79
CA TRP A 217 -5.52 -11.58 -21.37
C TRP A 217 -6.64 -11.03 -20.48
N HIS A 218 -7.27 -9.93 -20.89
CA HIS A 218 -8.39 -9.28 -20.23
C HIS A 218 -9.61 -10.21 -20.15
N GLU A 219 -9.98 -10.85 -21.27
CA GLU A 219 -11.08 -11.81 -21.31
C GLU A 219 -10.79 -13.04 -20.44
N ALA A 220 -9.57 -13.57 -20.49
CA ALA A 220 -9.17 -14.69 -19.63
C ALA A 220 -9.19 -14.29 -18.14
N GLY A 221 -8.89 -13.03 -17.82
CA GLY A 221 -8.93 -12.48 -16.46
C GLY A 221 -10.35 -12.47 -15.87
N HIS A 222 -11.39 -12.23 -16.67
CA HIS A 222 -12.78 -12.29 -16.20
C HIS A 222 -13.17 -13.64 -15.62
N LEU A 223 -12.60 -14.73 -16.15
CA LEU A 223 -12.89 -16.07 -15.67
C LEU A 223 -12.42 -16.29 -14.22
N ARG A 224 -11.44 -15.51 -13.75
CA ARG A 224 -10.78 -15.63 -12.43
C ARG A 224 -11.24 -14.60 -11.39
N GLN A 225 -12.10 -13.66 -11.76
CA GLN A 225 -12.59 -12.64 -10.83
C GLN A 225 -13.29 -13.24 -9.59
N GLN A 226 -12.93 -12.72 -8.42
CA GLN A 226 -13.53 -13.14 -7.16
C GLN A 226 -14.63 -12.16 -6.72
N SER A 227 -15.86 -12.68 -6.64
CA SER A 227 -17.04 -11.94 -6.20
C SER A 227 -16.89 -11.24 -4.83
N PRO A 228 -16.28 -11.87 -3.79
CA PRO A 228 -16.22 -11.30 -2.44
C PRO A 228 -15.54 -9.93 -2.30
N TRP A 229 -14.73 -9.51 -3.26
CA TRP A 229 -14.14 -8.16 -3.28
C TRP A 229 -14.33 -7.47 -4.63
N LYS A 230 -15.26 -7.97 -5.44
CA LYS A 230 -15.76 -7.31 -6.64
C LYS A 230 -17.03 -6.53 -6.28
N PHE A 231 -16.84 -5.28 -5.85
CA PHE A 231 -17.92 -4.33 -5.55
C PHE A 231 -18.35 -3.56 -6.81
N TYR A 232 -19.28 -2.61 -6.64
CA TYR A 232 -19.91 -1.85 -7.73
C TYR A 232 -18.90 -1.31 -8.75
N ASN A 233 -19.19 -1.51 -10.04
CA ASN A 233 -18.35 -1.08 -11.17
C ASN A 233 -16.88 -1.57 -11.16
N MET A 234 -16.61 -2.72 -10.54
CA MET A 234 -15.27 -3.34 -10.54
C MET A 234 -15.09 -4.48 -11.56
N THR A 235 -16.14 -4.84 -12.33
CA THR A 235 -16.07 -5.94 -13.31
C THR A 235 -15.00 -5.69 -14.38
N GLU A 236 -14.91 -4.47 -14.92
CA GLU A 236 -13.90 -4.08 -15.92
C GLU A 236 -12.61 -3.52 -15.30
N VAL A 237 -12.44 -3.68 -13.98
CA VAL A 237 -11.28 -3.17 -13.23
C VAL A 237 -10.48 -4.34 -12.67
N GLN A 238 -11.12 -5.20 -11.87
CA GLN A 238 -10.45 -6.29 -11.17
C GLN A 238 -9.84 -7.33 -12.12
N ASN A 239 -10.43 -7.57 -13.29
CA ASN A 239 -9.86 -8.50 -14.27
C ASN A 239 -8.52 -7.99 -14.85
N ASN A 240 -8.29 -6.69 -14.87
CA ASN A 240 -7.08 -6.13 -15.47
C ASN A 240 -5.82 -6.30 -14.61
N ILE A 241 -5.95 -6.70 -13.34
CA ILE A 241 -4.80 -7.07 -12.50
C ILE A 241 -4.08 -8.30 -13.09
N TYR A 242 -4.85 -9.21 -13.70
CA TYR A 242 -4.34 -10.37 -14.41
C TYR A 242 -3.63 -9.97 -15.71
N SER A 243 -4.24 -9.08 -16.50
CA SER A 243 -3.64 -8.57 -17.75
C SER A 243 -2.32 -7.84 -17.50
N LEU A 244 -2.27 -6.94 -16.52
CA LEU A 244 -1.05 -6.23 -16.14
C LEU A 244 0.05 -7.19 -15.65
N SER A 245 -0.32 -8.26 -14.96
CA SER A 245 0.63 -9.29 -14.52
C SER A 245 1.22 -10.08 -15.69
N VAL A 246 0.44 -10.33 -16.74
CA VAL A 246 0.94 -10.96 -17.97
C VAL A 246 1.85 -9.99 -18.73
N GLU A 247 1.46 -8.72 -18.92
CA GLU A 247 2.33 -7.70 -19.53
C GLU A 247 3.68 -7.64 -18.83
N LYS A 248 3.67 -7.52 -17.49
CA LYS A 248 4.88 -7.47 -16.68
C LYS A 248 5.74 -8.72 -16.86
N ALA A 249 5.14 -9.92 -16.80
CA ALA A 249 5.87 -11.18 -16.93
C ALA A 249 6.46 -11.37 -18.34
N PHE A 250 5.81 -10.82 -19.37
CA PHE A 250 6.30 -10.83 -20.76
C PHE A 250 7.24 -9.65 -21.07
N ASN A 251 7.69 -8.92 -20.05
CA ASN A 251 8.55 -7.74 -20.16
C ASN A 251 7.99 -6.67 -21.11
N GLN A 252 6.67 -6.51 -21.15
CA GLN A 252 6.00 -5.45 -21.88
C GLN A 252 5.76 -4.24 -20.96
N PRO A 253 5.83 -3.00 -21.49
CA PRO A 253 5.38 -1.82 -20.75
C PRO A 253 3.92 -1.98 -20.34
N SER A 254 3.59 -1.60 -19.10
CA SER A 254 2.22 -1.72 -18.61
C SER A 254 1.27 -0.82 -19.42
N ASN A 255 0.03 -1.27 -19.60
CA ASN A 255 -1.00 -0.46 -20.23
C ASN A 255 -1.27 0.84 -19.46
N LEU A 256 -1.06 0.85 -18.15
CA LEU A 256 -1.21 2.05 -17.32
C LEU A 256 -0.17 3.12 -17.68
N GLU A 257 1.07 2.71 -17.93
CA GLU A 257 2.16 3.62 -18.28
C GLU A 257 2.08 4.03 -19.75
N LYS A 258 1.95 3.06 -20.68
CA LYS A 258 1.93 3.33 -22.12
C LYS A 258 0.75 4.19 -22.56
N SER A 259 -0.39 4.11 -21.85
CA SER A 259 -1.59 4.90 -22.13
C SER A 259 -1.72 6.17 -21.27
N GLY A 260 -0.68 6.54 -20.50
CA GLY A 260 -0.67 7.78 -19.72
C GLY A 260 -1.76 7.84 -18.64
N ILE A 261 -2.05 6.71 -17.99
CA ILE A 261 -3.12 6.62 -16.98
C ILE A 261 -2.67 7.19 -15.63
N TYR A 262 -1.40 7.01 -15.23
CA TYR A 262 -0.90 7.54 -13.95
C TYR A 262 -1.11 9.06 -13.78
N PRO A 263 -0.81 9.92 -14.78
CA PRO A 263 -1.14 11.35 -14.68
C PRO A 263 -2.63 11.63 -14.41
N LYS A 264 -3.55 10.90 -15.07
CA LYS A 264 -5.00 11.04 -14.84
C LYS A 264 -5.38 10.62 -13.43
N ALA A 265 -4.79 9.52 -12.95
CA ALA A 265 -4.98 9.05 -11.58
C ALA A 265 -4.48 10.09 -10.55
N PHE A 266 -3.31 10.67 -10.75
CA PHE A 266 -2.76 11.67 -9.84
C PHE A 266 -3.60 12.96 -9.82
N GLN A 267 -4.11 13.39 -10.97
CA GLN A 267 -5.06 14.49 -11.06
C GLN A 267 -6.35 14.20 -10.27
N TYR A 268 -6.84 12.95 -10.29
CA TYR A 268 -7.96 12.54 -9.44
C TYR A 268 -7.62 12.61 -7.95
N LEU A 269 -6.42 12.15 -7.55
CA LEU A 269 -5.99 12.14 -6.13
C LEU A 269 -5.92 13.56 -5.52
N GLU A 270 -5.66 14.59 -6.33
CA GLU A 270 -5.63 16.00 -5.92
C GLU A 270 -7.00 16.59 -5.59
N GLN A 271 -8.10 15.92 -5.98
CA GLN A 271 -9.46 16.41 -5.70
C GLN A 271 -9.80 16.35 -4.20
N VAL A 272 -10.47 17.40 -3.71
CA VAL A 272 -10.84 17.54 -2.29
C VAL A 272 -11.97 16.57 -1.90
N ASN A 273 -13.06 16.52 -2.67
CA ASN A 273 -14.24 15.72 -2.39
C ASN A 273 -14.30 14.43 -3.23
N LYS A 274 -13.18 13.73 -3.35
CA LYS A 274 -13.09 12.49 -4.13
C LYS A 274 -13.94 11.35 -3.53
N ASN A 275 -14.52 10.57 -4.42
CA ASN A 275 -15.27 9.34 -4.15
C ASN A 275 -14.83 8.28 -5.15
N TYR A 276 -14.35 7.14 -4.67
CA TYR A 276 -13.83 6.08 -5.53
C TYR A 276 -14.92 5.50 -6.45
N ASP A 277 -16.16 5.43 -5.96
CA ASP A 277 -17.28 4.85 -6.72
C ASP A 277 -17.61 5.67 -7.98
N GLU A 278 -17.37 6.99 -7.93
CA GLU A 278 -17.65 7.96 -9.00
C GLU A 278 -16.57 8.03 -10.09
N ILE A 279 -15.45 7.33 -9.94
CA ILE A 279 -14.43 7.27 -11.00
C ILE A 279 -15.03 6.50 -12.20
N SER A 280 -15.21 7.20 -13.32
CA SER A 280 -15.75 6.63 -14.56
C SER A 280 -14.70 5.90 -15.40
N ASP A 281 -13.45 6.34 -15.36
CA ASP A 281 -12.34 5.70 -16.07
C ASP A 281 -11.88 4.44 -15.32
N VAL A 282 -12.15 3.28 -15.91
CA VAL A 282 -11.82 1.96 -15.34
C VAL A 282 -10.31 1.79 -15.10
N PHE A 283 -9.47 2.42 -15.92
CA PHE A 283 -8.03 2.34 -15.78
C PHE A 283 -7.53 3.22 -14.63
N VAL A 284 -8.18 4.37 -14.38
CA VAL A 284 -7.88 5.17 -13.18
C VAL A 284 -8.24 4.39 -11.91
N LYS A 285 -9.38 3.67 -11.88
CA LYS A 285 -9.70 2.75 -10.77
C LYS A 285 -8.65 1.66 -10.59
N LEU A 286 -8.18 1.09 -11.69
CA LEU A 286 -7.17 0.02 -11.70
C LEU A 286 -5.84 0.44 -11.08
N VAL A 287 -5.42 1.71 -11.22
CA VAL A 287 -4.17 2.20 -10.62
C VAL A 287 -4.12 1.94 -9.12
N MET A 288 -5.20 2.16 -8.37
CA MET A 288 -5.25 1.85 -6.93
C MET A 288 -4.92 0.38 -6.66
N LEU A 289 -5.54 -0.53 -7.41
CA LEU A 289 -5.29 -1.96 -7.25
C LEU A 289 -3.84 -2.29 -7.62
N TRP A 290 -3.34 -1.77 -8.73
CA TRP A 290 -1.99 -2.08 -9.19
C TRP A 290 -0.90 -1.55 -8.24
N GLN A 291 -1.11 -0.37 -7.64
CA GLN A 291 -0.20 0.20 -6.65
C GLN A 291 -0.01 -0.68 -5.42
N LEU A 292 -1.01 -1.46 -5.01
CA LEU A 292 -0.85 -2.43 -3.92
C LEU A 292 0.15 -3.54 -4.31
N GLN A 293 0.10 -4.05 -5.54
CA GLN A 293 1.09 -5.01 -6.03
C GLN A 293 2.47 -4.38 -6.21
N LEU A 294 2.54 -3.15 -6.71
CA LEU A 294 3.82 -2.42 -6.81
C LEU A 294 4.44 -2.18 -5.44
N ALA A 295 3.65 -1.85 -4.42
CA ALA A 295 4.11 -1.62 -3.05
C ALA A 295 4.54 -2.93 -2.35
N TYR A 296 3.70 -3.95 -2.33
CA TYR A 296 3.89 -5.15 -1.50
C TYR A 296 4.44 -6.37 -2.24
N GLY A 297 4.60 -6.28 -3.56
CA GLY A 297 5.14 -7.35 -4.39
C GLY A 297 4.08 -8.28 -4.98
N GLU A 298 4.54 -9.23 -5.81
CA GLU A 298 3.68 -10.11 -6.60
C GLU A 298 2.85 -11.08 -5.77
N ASP A 299 3.22 -11.33 -4.51
CA ASP A 299 2.49 -12.20 -3.60
C ASP A 299 1.27 -11.52 -2.95
N PHE A 300 1.08 -10.22 -3.14
CA PHE A 300 -0.04 -9.50 -2.53
C PHE A 300 -1.40 -10.07 -2.97
N TYR A 301 -1.67 -10.11 -4.27
CA TYR A 301 -2.93 -10.66 -4.77
C TYR A 301 -3.09 -12.16 -4.55
N PRO A 302 -2.07 -13.02 -4.76
CA PRO A 302 -2.16 -14.44 -4.42
C PRO A 302 -2.65 -14.66 -2.97
N LYS A 303 -2.04 -13.96 -2.01
CA LYS A 303 -2.42 -14.04 -0.58
C LYS A 303 -3.80 -13.48 -0.32
N LEU A 304 -4.18 -12.38 -0.97
CA LEU A 304 -5.53 -11.82 -0.86
C LEU A 304 -6.59 -12.80 -1.37
N HIS A 305 -6.35 -13.44 -2.52
CA HIS A 305 -7.27 -14.43 -3.09
C HIS A 305 -7.45 -15.64 -2.18
N GLN A 306 -6.36 -16.12 -1.57
CA GLN A 306 -6.36 -17.22 -0.61
C GLN A 306 -7.14 -16.84 0.65
N LEU A 307 -6.87 -15.65 1.22
CA LEU A 307 -7.59 -15.13 2.39
C LEU A 307 -9.12 -15.15 2.19
N TYR A 308 -9.60 -14.75 1.01
CA TYR A 308 -11.03 -14.77 0.69
C TYR A 308 -11.58 -16.18 0.43
N ARG A 309 -10.79 -17.11 -0.12
CA ARG A 309 -11.21 -18.50 -0.32
C ARG A 309 -11.33 -19.28 0.98
N ASP A 310 -10.44 -19.00 1.93
CA ASP A 310 -10.41 -19.69 3.22
C ASP A 310 -11.41 -19.11 4.22
N MET A 311 -12.03 -17.97 3.89
CA MET A 311 -13.02 -17.30 4.72
C MET A 311 -14.33 -18.10 4.78
N PRO A 312 -14.91 -18.35 5.97
CA PRO A 312 -16.21 -19.00 6.10
C PRO A 312 -17.28 -18.27 5.30
N SER A 313 -18.21 -19.01 4.67
CA SER A 313 -19.25 -18.42 3.83
C SER A 313 -20.15 -17.42 4.57
N SER A 314 -20.30 -17.58 5.89
CA SER A 314 -21.04 -16.65 6.76
C SER A 314 -20.34 -15.30 6.97
N GLU A 315 -19.03 -15.22 6.73
CA GLU A 315 -18.24 -13.99 6.86
C GLU A 315 -18.07 -13.27 5.52
N LEU A 316 -18.42 -13.91 4.40
CA LEU A 316 -18.31 -13.30 3.07
C LEU A 316 -19.31 -12.14 2.91
N PRO A 317 -18.87 -11.01 2.34
CA PRO A 317 -19.66 -9.80 2.24
C PRO A 317 -20.74 -9.93 1.18
N GLN A 318 -21.96 -9.50 1.52
CA GLN A 318 -23.13 -9.62 0.65
C GLN A 318 -23.43 -8.34 -0.14
N THR A 319 -23.17 -7.17 0.44
CA THR A 319 -23.42 -5.86 -0.18
C THR A 319 -22.13 -5.23 -0.70
N ASP A 320 -22.21 -4.37 -1.70
CA ASP A 320 -21.03 -3.69 -2.25
C ASP A 320 -20.32 -2.82 -1.22
N GLU A 321 -21.07 -2.21 -0.29
CA GLU A 321 -20.48 -1.49 0.84
C GLU A 321 -19.66 -2.44 1.74
N ASN A 322 -20.23 -3.58 2.13
CA ASN A 322 -19.52 -4.54 2.97
C ASN A 322 -18.29 -5.13 2.25
N LYS A 323 -18.35 -5.31 0.93
CA LYS A 323 -17.21 -5.74 0.11
C LYS A 323 -16.07 -4.72 0.16
N LYS A 324 -16.35 -3.42 0.00
CA LYS A 324 -15.35 -2.34 0.11
C LYS A 324 -14.69 -2.34 1.48
N GLN A 325 -15.50 -2.38 2.54
CA GLN A 325 -15.02 -2.38 3.92
C GLN A 325 -14.14 -3.60 4.22
N LEU A 326 -14.59 -4.80 3.83
CA LEU A 326 -13.79 -6.01 4.02
C LEU A 326 -12.54 -6.03 3.15
N PHE A 327 -12.56 -5.47 1.94
CA PHE A 327 -11.38 -5.35 1.10
C PHE A 327 -10.29 -4.51 1.77
N MET A 328 -10.63 -3.38 2.39
CA MET A 328 -9.67 -2.55 3.12
C MET A 328 -9.03 -3.28 4.32
N ILE A 329 -9.84 -4.04 5.06
CA ILE A 329 -9.36 -4.88 6.17
C ILE A 329 -8.44 -5.99 5.65
N SER A 330 -8.88 -6.70 4.61
CA SER A 330 -8.18 -7.84 4.03
C SER A 330 -6.85 -7.44 3.39
N ALA A 331 -6.84 -6.33 2.66
CA ALA A 331 -5.63 -5.74 2.12
C ALA A 331 -4.64 -5.38 3.23
N SER A 332 -5.10 -4.76 4.33
CA SER A 332 -4.24 -4.44 5.48
C SER A 332 -3.66 -5.71 6.14
N LYS A 333 -4.46 -6.77 6.25
CA LYS A 333 -4.00 -8.09 6.77
C LYS A 333 -2.91 -8.72 5.90
N VAL A 334 -3.07 -8.66 4.58
CA VAL A 334 -2.10 -9.22 3.62
C VAL A 334 -0.83 -8.38 3.59
N ALA A 335 -0.97 -7.05 3.59
CA ALA A 335 0.12 -6.10 3.61
C ALA A 335 0.91 -6.11 4.93
N LYS A 336 0.32 -6.59 6.03
CA LYS A 336 0.86 -6.43 7.39
C LYS A 336 1.14 -4.96 7.75
N GLN A 337 0.32 -4.08 7.19
CA GLN A 337 0.40 -2.64 7.35
C GLN A 337 -1.01 -2.07 7.41
N ASN A 338 -1.22 -1.05 8.22
CA ASN A 338 -2.50 -0.34 8.25
C ASN A 338 -2.60 0.56 7.00
N LEU A 339 -3.42 0.11 6.05
CA LEU A 339 -3.61 0.73 4.73
C LEU A 339 -4.73 1.78 4.69
N ILE A 340 -5.34 2.14 5.82
CA ILE A 340 -6.39 3.16 5.87
C ILE A 340 -5.98 4.47 5.18
N PRO A 341 -4.78 5.04 5.42
CA PRO A 341 -4.36 6.27 4.74
C PRO A 341 -4.32 6.13 3.22
N PHE A 342 -3.97 4.96 2.68
CA PHE A 342 -3.96 4.70 1.25
C PHE A 342 -5.36 4.72 0.66
N PHE A 343 -6.33 4.05 1.30
CA PHE A 343 -7.70 4.01 0.80
C PHE A 343 -8.41 5.36 0.90
N GLU A 344 -8.16 6.12 1.96
CA GLU A 344 -8.65 7.50 2.10
C GLU A 344 -8.11 8.40 0.99
N LYS A 345 -6.84 8.25 0.62
CA LYS A 345 -6.24 8.97 -0.53
C LYS A 345 -6.91 8.62 -1.85
N TRP A 346 -7.40 7.40 -2.01
CA TRP A 346 -8.17 7.00 -3.19
C TRP A 346 -9.66 7.35 -3.11
N GLY A 347 -10.13 7.94 -2.01
CA GLY A 347 -11.55 8.23 -1.80
C GLY A 347 -12.40 6.97 -1.56
N LEU A 348 -11.77 5.82 -1.25
CA LEU A 348 -12.44 4.60 -0.82
C LEU A 348 -12.59 4.67 0.70
N ARG A 349 -13.75 5.17 1.16
CA ARG A 349 -13.92 5.66 2.53
C ARG A 349 -14.16 4.51 3.53
N PRO A 350 -13.29 4.33 4.53
CA PRO A 350 -13.55 3.39 5.61
C PRO A 350 -14.62 3.93 6.56
N ASN A 351 -15.47 3.06 7.08
CA ASN A 351 -16.36 3.41 8.18
C ASN A 351 -15.64 3.18 9.55
N ASN A 352 -16.27 3.62 10.64
CA ASN A 352 -15.68 3.51 11.98
C ASN A 352 -15.35 2.07 12.40
N ASP A 353 -16.19 1.10 12.02
CA ASP A 353 -15.96 -0.32 12.33
C ASP A 353 -14.71 -0.84 11.59
N THR A 354 -14.53 -0.48 10.32
CA THR A 354 -13.32 -0.80 9.55
C THR A 354 -12.07 -0.17 10.14
N ILE A 355 -12.12 1.11 10.53
CA ILE A 355 -10.99 1.80 11.16
C ILE A 355 -10.59 1.08 12.45
N GLN A 356 -11.57 0.76 13.31
CA GLN A 356 -11.34 0.05 14.57
C GLN A 356 -10.78 -1.36 14.33
N LYS A 357 -11.33 -2.11 13.38
CA LYS A 357 -10.87 -3.46 13.03
C LYS A 357 -9.45 -3.45 12.48
N VAL A 358 -9.08 -2.47 11.65
CA VAL A 358 -7.70 -2.37 11.15
C VAL A 358 -6.74 -1.93 12.25
N ALA A 359 -7.13 -0.96 13.10
CA ALA A 359 -6.31 -0.53 14.23
C ALA A 359 -6.05 -1.68 15.22
N ALA A 360 -7.06 -2.52 15.47
CA ALA A 360 -6.94 -3.69 16.35
C ALA A 360 -5.97 -4.77 15.83
N LEU A 361 -5.57 -4.73 14.55
CA LEU A 361 -4.54 -5.64 14.01
C LEU A 361 -3.13 -5.28 14.51
N GLY A 362 -2.92 -4.07 15.04
CA GLY A 362 -1.63 -3.63 15.60
C GLY A 362 -0.52 -3.42 14.56
N TYR A 363 -0.85 -3.34 13.27
CA TYR A 363 0.13 -3.13 12.21
C TYR A 363 0.60 -1.65 12.14
N PRO A 364 1.85 -1.40 11.70
CA PRO A 364 2.35 -0.04 11.52
C PRO A 364 1.47 0.73 10.54
N ILE A 365 1.27 2.03 10.83
CA ILE A 365 0.52 2.93 9.95
C ILE A 365 1.36 3.21 8.70
N LEU A 366 0.75 3.13 7.52
CA LEU A 366 1.42 3.50 6.28
C LEU A 366 1.77 4.99 6.25
N THR A 367 3.07 5.28 6.19
CA THR A 367 3.63 6.63 6.04
C THR A 367 4.10 6.91 4.61
N ALA A 368 4.57 5.89 3.90
CA ALA A 368 5.01 6.00 2.52
C ALA A 368 3.84 6.32 1.59
N GLU A 369 4.03 7.27 0.67
CA GLU A 369 3.00 7.71 -0.27
C GLU A 369 2.83 6.74 -1.45
N ILE A 370 2.53 5.46 -1.18
CA ILE A 370 2.42 4.42 -2.22
C ILE A 370 1.36 4.73 -3.29
N TRP A 371 0.40 5.63 -3.00
CA TRP A 371 -0.56 6.16 -3.96
C TRP A 371 0.06 7.03 -5.07
N LYS A 372 1.35 7.37 -4.98
CA LYS A 372 2.13 8.03 -6.03
C LYS A 372 3.00 7.07 -6.85
N GLY A 373 2.99 5.77 -6.51
CA GLY A 373 3.82 4.78 -7.19
C GLY A 373 3.38 4.53 -8.64
N THR A 374 4.35 4.33 -9.52
CA THR A 374 4.16 3.93 -10.93
C THR A 374 4.96 2.65 -11.23
N ASP A 375 4.76 2.05 -12.42
CA ASP A 375 5.56 0.91 -12.86
C ASP A 375 7.07 1.24 -12.95
N SER A 376 7.40 2.40 -13.51
CA SER A 376 8.79 2.90 -13.63
C SER A 376 9.39 3.42 -12.32
N ASN A 377 8.56 3.88 -11.39
CA ASN A 377 8.98 4.39 -10.09
C ASN A 377 8.08 3.85 -8.96
N PRO A 378 8.21 2.55 -8.63
CA PRO A 378 7.40 1.94 -7.59
C PRO A 378 7.83 2.47 -6.23
N ILE A 379 6.86 2.92 -5.42
CA ILE A 379 7.10 3.33 -4.04
C ILE A 379 6.84 2.12 -3.13
N LYS A 380 7.89 1.66 -2.47
CA LYS A 380 7.80 0.61 -1.46
C LYS A 380 7.49 1.23 -0.10
N PRO A 381 6.66 0.58 0.73
CA PRO A 381 6.46 1.01 2.10
C PRO A 381 7.73 0.81 2.92
N ASP A 382 7.96 1.69 3.89
CA ASP A 382 8.97 1.51 4.94
C ASP A 382 8.50 0.38 5.88
N MET A 383 8.66 -0.85 5.41
CA MET A 383 8.44 -2.07 6.17
C MET A 383 9.77 -2.49 6.78
N PRO A 384 9.85 -2.80 8.09
CA PRO A 384 11.03 -3.44 8.64
C PRO A 384 11.36 -4.69 7.82
N ASN A 385 12.61 -4.87 7.40
CA ASN A 385 12.97 -6.01 6.57
C ASN A 385 12.72 -7.31 7.35
N VAL A 386 11.63 -8.00 7.02
CA VAL A 386 11.14 -9.21 7.72
C VAL A 386 12.18 -10.35 7.66
N ASN A 387 13.21 -10.24 6.81
CA ASN A 387 14.29 -11.20 6.75
C ASN A 387 15.44 -10.93 7.72
N ASN A 388 15.64 -9.71 8.18
CA ASN A 388 16.73 -9.33 9.07
C ASN A 388 16.26 -9.37 10.53
N ILE A 389 16.88 -10.22 11.34
CA ILE A 389 16.57 -10.32 12.78
C ILE A 389 16.85 -9.00 13.53
N LEU A 390 17.69 -8.11 12.99
CA LEU A 390 18.02 -6.86 13.67
C LEU A 390 17.14 -5.68 13.22
N GLU A 391 16.27 -5.83 12.21
CA GLU A 391 15.38 -4.75 11.77
C GLU A 391 13.99 -4.90 12.37
N GLY A 392 13.43 -3.83 12.91
CA GLY A 392 12.16 -3.86 13.65
C GLY A 392 12.09 -2.86 14.78
N ASN A 393 11.00 -2.92 15.53
CA ASN A 393 10.74 -2.11 16.71
C ASN A 393 10.80 -2.91 18.00
N GLN A 394 10.55 -4.22 17.99
CA GLN A 394 10.44 -5.03 19.20
C GLN A 394 11.48 -6.15 19.26
N PHE A 395 12.32 -6.11 20.30
CA PHE A 395 13.39 -7.07 20.53
C PHE A 395 13.31 -7.63 21.95
N ALA A 396 13.62 -8.91 22.10
CA ALA A 396 13.66 -9.56 23.41
C ALA A 396 14.94 -10.39 23.57
N TRP A 397 15.66 -10.21 24.68
CA TRP A 397 16.75 -11.07 25.07
C TRP A 397 16.35 -11.97 26.24
N SER A 398 16.75 -13.23 26.18
CA SER A 398 16.59 -14.21 27.25
C SER A 398 17.98 -14.71 27.66
N LEU A 399 18.32 -14.58 28.94
CA LEU A 399 19.58 -15.07 29.53
C LEU A 399 19.28 -16.23 30.49
N LYS A 400 19.92 -17.38 30.26
CA LYS A 400 19.66 -18.62 30.99
C LYS A 400 20.87 -19.11 31.79
N GLY A 401 20.57 -19.58 32.98
CA GLY A 401 21.50 -20.18 33.92
C GLY A 401 21.52 -21.70 33.77
N ILE A 402 22.01 -22.39 34.80
CA ILE A 402 22.00 -23.85 34.89
C ILE A 402 20.57 -24.41 34.72
N SER A 403 20.45 -25.59 34.11
CA SER A 403 19.16 -26.24 33.83
C SER A 403 18.17 -25.36 33.05
N ASP A 404 18.70 -24.47 32.21
CA ASP A 404 17.95 -23.52 31.37
C ASP A 404 17.04 -22.56 32.15
N PHE A 405 17.38 -22.31 33.42
CA PHE A 405 16.72 -21.31 34.25
C PHE A 405 16.88 -19.90 33.66
N GLU A 406 15.84 -19.37 33.01
CA GLU A 406 15.82 -17.99 32.52
C GLU A 406 15.78 -17.02 33.70
N PHE A 407 16.96 -16.55 34.11
CA PHE A 407 17.13 -15.66 35.26
C PHE A 407 16.99 -14.18 34.88
N ALA A 408 17.14 -13.83 33.59
CA ALA A 408 16.92 -12.47 33.10
C ALA A 408 16.22 -12.46 31.75
N LYS A 409 15.23 -11.56 31.61
CA LYS A 409 14.54 -11.25 30.35
C LYS A 409 14.57 -9.76 30.11
N ILE A 410 14.94 -9.34 28.90
CA ILE A 410 15.03 -7.94 28.51
C ILE A 410 14.11 -7.74 27.32
N ASN A 411 13.11 -6.87 27.42
CA ASN A 411 12.22 -6.52 26.32
C ASN A 411 12.46 -5.05 25.93
N PHE A 412 12.77 -4.79 24.67
CA PHE A 412 12.98 -3.45 24.14
C PHE A 412 11.93 -3.13 23.07
N ASN A 413 11.28 -1.97 23.21
CA ASN A 413 10.38 -1.41 22.22
C ASN A 413 10.91 -0.03 21.79
N LYS A 414 11.41 0.02 20.55
CA LYS A 414 11.97 1.22 19.92
C LYS A 414 10.92 2.32 19.73
N SER A 415 9.67 1.96 19.43
CA SER A 415 8.59 2.95 19.21
C SER A 415 8.21 3.70 20.49
N THR A 416 8.38 3.06 21.65
CA THR A 416 8.15 3.69 22.96
C THR A 416 9.44 4.17 23.63
N GLU A 417 10.60 3.97 22.99
CA GLU A 417 11.94 4.24 23.55
C GLU A 417 12.15 3.61 24.95
N GLU A 418 11.56 2.43 25.19
CA GLU A 418 11.53 1.79 26.50
C GLU A 418 12.10 0.38 26.44
N MET A 419 13.07 0.11 27.32
CA MET A 419 13.60 -1.23 27.59
C MET A 419 13.23 -1.65 29.01
N GLN A 420 12.54 -2.78 29.14
CA GLN A 420 12.21 -3.42 30.41
C GLN A 420 13.18 -4.56 30.69
N VAL A 421 13.84 -4.52 31.85
CA VAL A 421 14.76 -5.55 32.35
C VAL A 421 14.11 -6.23 33.54
N ASP A 422 13.83 -7.53 33.40
CA ASP A 422 13.22 -8.37 34.43
C ASP A 422 14.21 -9.45 34.89
N LEU A 423 14.51 -9.49 36.18
CA LEU A 423 15.28 -10.54 36.83
C LEU A 423 14.35 -11.45 37.65
N LYS A 424 14.62 -12.76 37.61
CA LYS A 424 13.94 -13.74 38.47
C LYS A 424 14.81 -14.07 39.68
N ALA A 425 14.16 -14.29 40.83
CA ALA A 425 14.84 -14.73 42.03
C ALA A 425 15.43 -16.14 41.84
N GLY A 426 16.71 -16.33 42.21
CA GLY A 426 17.40 -17.62 42.07
C GLY A 426 18.91 -17.47 41.92
N VAL A 427 19.63 -18.59 41.89
CA VAL A 427 21.06 -18.64 41.60
C VAL A 427 21.25 -18.97 40.11
N PRO A 428 21.83 -18.07 39.29
CA PRO A 428 21.97 -18.30 37.85
C PRO A 428 22.74 -19.58 37.54
N HIS A 429 23.95 -19.74 38.08
CA HIS A 429 24.77 -20.92 37.81
C HIS A 429 25.86 -21.09 38.88
N HIS A 430 25.65 -21.99 39.84
CA HIS A 430 26.46 -22.11 41.06
C HIS A 430 27.95 -22.45 40.85
N TYR A 431 28.33 -22.99 39.68
CA TYR A 431 29.73 -23.29 39.34
C TYR A 431 30.57 -22.05 38.95
N PHE A 432 29.95 -20.88 38.69
CA PHE A 432 30.67 -19.66 38.32
C PHE A 432 30.76 -18.69 39.49
N ASN A 433 31.97 -18.41 39.98
CA ASN A 433 32.23 -17.52 41.12
C ASN A 433 32.46 -16.04 40.75
N GLU A 434 32.16 -15.68 39.50
CA GLU A 434 32.37 -14.35 38.93
C GLU A 434 31.06 -13.80 38.32
N THR A 435 31.14 -12.63 37.68
CA THR A 435 30.02 -12.07 36.89
C THR A 435 29.70 -13.02 35.73
N TYR A 436 28.55 -13.66 35.82
CA TYR A 436 28.09 -14.65 34.86
C TYR A 436 27.41 -14.00 33.66
N ALA A 437 26.70 -12.89 33.89
CA ALA A 437 26.11 -12.07 32.85
C ALA A 437 26.08 -10.58 33.26
N SER A 438 26.03 -9.69 32.28
CA SER A 438 25.81 -8.26 32.53
C SER A 438 24.94 -7.61 31.45
N ILE A 439 24.24 -6.54 31.84
CA ILE A 439 23.39 -5.73 30.98
C ILE A 439 23.80 -4.27 31.18
N LYS A 440 24.16 -3.59 30.09
CA LYS A 440 24.58 -2.19 30.13
C LYS A 440 23.93 -1.40 29.00
N VAL A 441 23.48 -0.19 29.31
CA VAL A 441 23.02 0.78 28.32
C VAL A 441 23.84 2.05 28.44
N GLN A 442 24.34 2.52 27.30
CA GLN A 442 25.08 3.76 27.17
C GLN A 442 24.35 4.66 26.18
N ASN A 443 24.12 5.92 26.56
CA ASN A 443 23.44 6.84 25.67
C ASN A 443 24.35 7.31 24.53
N ALA A 444 23.78 8.00 23.54
CA ALA A 444 24.51 8.56 22.40
C ALA A 444 25.70 9.46 22.79
N SER A 445 25.68 10.11 23.97
CA SER A 445 26.78 10.99 24.44
C SER A 445 27.91 10.24 25.17
N GLY A 446 27.80 8.92 25.32
CA GLY A 446 28.81 8.10 25.98
C GLY A 446 28.57 7.84 27.47
N LYS A 447 27.49 8.37 28.05
CA LYS A 447 27.15 8.18 29.46
C LYS A 447 26.43 6.85 29.67
N VAL A 448 26.92 6.04 30.61
CA VAL A 448 26.22 4.83 31.06
C VAL A 448 24.96 5.23 31.81
N VAL A 449 23.80 4.88 31.27
CA VAL A 449 22.47 5.18 31.84
C VAL A 449 21.87 3.98 32.58
N TYR A 450 22.37 2.77 32.32
CA TYR A 450 22.01 1.56 33.03
C TYR A 450 23.18 0.58 33.07
N ASN A 451 23.40 -0.08 34.21
CA ASN A 451 24.38 -1.16 34.34
C ASN A 451 23.94 -2.16 35.41
N LYS A 452 23.94 -3.45 35.06
CA LYS A 452 23.60 -4.55 35.97
C LYS A 452 24.56 -5.71 35.77
N ASP A 453 25.30 -6.04 36.83
CA ASP A 453 26.16 -7.23 36.88
C ASP A 453 25.48 -8.35 37.67
N ILE A 454 25.50 -9.56 37.13
CA ILE A 454 24.79 -10.72 37.67
C ILE A 454 25.82 -11.83 37.94
N TYR A 455 26.08 -12.11 39.21
CA TYR A 455 27.04 -13.14 39.64
C TYR A 455 26.44 -14.54 39.56
N GLY A 456 27.21 -15.51 39.04
CA GLY A 456 26.72 -16.87 38.78
C GLY A 456 26.30 -17.62 40.04
N ASN A 457 27.13 -17.58 41.09
CA ASN A 457 26.92 -18.33 42.33
C ASN A 457 26.22 -17.57 43.45
N LYS A 458 25.71 -16.36 43.19
CA LYS A 458 25.01 -15.55 44.18
C LYS A 458 23.51 -15.58 43.94
N GLN A 459 22.75 -15.65 45.03
CA GLN A 459 21.30 -15.51 45.01
C GLN A 459 20.92 -14.13 44.45
N GLN A 460 20.14 -14.13 43.37
CA GLN A 460 19.50 -12.93 42.82
C GLN A 460 18.10 -12.78 43.41
N ASN A 461 17.65 -11.54 43.55
CA ASN A 461 16.27 -11.22 43.89
C ASN A 461 15.47 -10.93 42.60
N ALA A 462 14.15 -11.07 42.68
CA ALA A 462 13.29 -10.64 41.59
C ALA A 462 13.31 -9.11 41.50
N GLU A 463 13.45 -8.59 40.28
CA GLU A 463 13.59 -7.16 40.01
C GLU A 463 12.99 -6.84 38.64
N SER A 464 12.37 -5.67 38.49
CA SER A 464 11.90 -5.17 37.20
C SER A 464 12.22 -3.69 37.09
N GLN A 465 12.93 -3.30 36.03
CA GLN A 465 13.35 -1.92 35.81
C GLN A 465 13.11 -1.48 34.38
N LYS A 466 12.54 -0.28 34.23
CA LYS A 466 12.42 0.41 32.94
C LYS A 466 13.62 1.31 32.71
N VAL A 467 14.15 1.27 31.50
CA VAL A 467 15.30 2.04 31.03
C VAL A 467 14.89 2.73 29.74
N SER A 468 15.09 4.06 29.65
CA SER A 468 14.88 4.78 28.39
C SER A 468 16.04 4.50 27.45
N VAL A 469 15.74 4.06 26.23
CA VAL A 469 16.73 3.72 25.20
C VAL A 469 16.27 4.28 23.87
N LYS A 470 17.10 5.15 23.27
CA LYS A 470 16.78 5.94 22.07
C LYS A 470 17.64 5.55 20.89
N VAL A 471 17.26 6.01 19.69
CA VAL A 471 18.12 5.92 18.50
C VAL A 471 19.46 6.63 18.78
N GLY A 472 20.56 5.95 18.51
CA GLY A 472 21.93 6.37 18.82
C GLY A 472 22.50 5.80 20.12
N ASP A 473 21.66 5.21 20.99
CA ASP A 473 22.12 4.55 22.22
C ASP A 473 22.70 3.16 21.92
N TYR A 474 23.47 2.64 22.87
CA TYR A 474 24.14 1.36 22.79
C TYR A 474 23.69 0.42 23.91
N ILE A 475 23.42 -0.83 23.56
CA ILE A 475 23.09 -1.92 24.48
C ILE A 475 24.23 -2.94 24.44
N GLU A 476 24.83 -3.23 25.60
CA GLU A 476 25.86 -4.25 25.78
C GLU A 476 25.33 -5.36 26.69
N LEU A 477 25.47 -6.60 26.23
CA LEU A 477 25.10 -7.81 26.96
C LEU A 477 26.31 -8.74 27.04
N THR A 478 26.58 -9.29 28.21
CA THR A 478 27.58 -10.36 28.39
C THR A 478 26.95 -11.59 29.02
N HIS A 479 27.48 -12.77 28.67
CA HIS A 479 27.03 -14.03 29.23
C HIS A 479 28.12 -15.11 29.06
N LEU A 480 28.64 -15.70 30.14
CA LEU A 480 29.78 -16.63 30.06
C LEU A 480 29.50 -17.87 29.19
N GLU A 481 28.24 -18.33 29.15
CA GLU A 481 27.75 -19.44 28.32
C GLU A 481 26.90 -19.00 27.11
N GLY A 482 27.10 -17.78 26.59
CA GLY A 482 26.16 -17.12 25.67
C GLY A 482 25.65 -17.98 24.50
N VAL A 483 26.55 -18.66 23.76
CA VAL A 483 26.18 -19.45 22.55
C VAL A 483 25.10 -20.50 22.84
N HIS A 484 25.06 -21.02 24.07
CA HIS A 484 24.15 -22.09 24.47
C HIS A 484 22.96 -21.60 25.29
N ARG A 485 23.07 -20.43 25.93
CA ARG A 485 22.13 -20.01 26.98
C ARG A 485 21.65 -18.55 26.85
N ALA A 486 22.04 -17.82 25.81
CA ALA A 486 21.63 -16.45 25.61
C ALA A 486 21.13 -16.21 24.18
N THR A 487 19.91 -15.69 24.06
CA THR A 487 19.26 -15.49 22.76
C THR A 487 18.71 -14.09 22.60
N LEU A 488 18.77 -13.56 21.38
CA LEU A 488 17.99 -12.42 20.90
C LEU A 488 16.82 -12.94 20.05
N THR A 489 15.63 -12.43 20.30
CA THR A 489 14.43 -12.64 19.48
C THR A 489 13.98 -11.30 18.94
N ASN A 490 13.73 -11.22 17.64
CA ASN A 490 12.97 -10.14 17.06
C ASN A 490 11.49 -10.51 17.13
N VAL A 491 10.75 -9.78 17.95
CA VAL A 491 9.35 -10.09 18.24
C VAL A 491 8.47 -9.80 17.03
N ASP A 492 8.84 -8.82 16.19
CA ASP A 492 8.06 -8.43 15.02
C ASP A 492 8.09 -9.49 13.90
N ASN A 493 9.19 -10.24 13.76
CA ASN A 493 9.32 -11.29 12.74
C ASN A 493 9.50 -12.72 13.30
N SER A 494 9.45 -12.88 14.63
CA SER A 494 9.62 -14.16 15.35
C SER A 494 10.94 -14.90 15.09
N LYS A 495 11.95 -14.25 14.49
CA LYS A 495 13.27 -14.85 14.32
C LYS A 495 14.07 -14.76 15.60
N GLN A 496 14.90 -15.78 15.84
CA GLN A 496 15.74 -15.89 17.03
C GLN A 496 17.18 -16.26 16.65
N GLU A 497 18.16 -15.65 17.31
CA GLU A 497 19.57 -16.05 17.23
C GLU A 497 20.18 -16.17 18.62
N SER A 498 21.19 -17.04 18.77
CA SER A 498 22.05 -17.04 19.95
C SER A 498 23.20 -16.05 19.76
N PHE A 499 23.71 -15.48 20.86
CA PHE A 499 24.90 -14.63 20.80
C PHE A 499 26.05 -15.19 21.64
N GLY A 500 27.28 -14.78 21.32
CA GLY A 500 28.48 -15.28 22.02
C GLY A 500 28.62 -14.76 23.45
N LYS A 501 29.85 -14.76 23.98
CA LYS A 501 30.10 -14.24 25.35
C LYS A 501 29.74 -12.77 25.54
N LYS A 502 29.68 -12.03 24.44
CA LYS A 502 29.39 -10.60 24.39
C LYS A 502 28.60 -10.28 23.13
N ALA A 503 27.61 -9.41 23.26
CA ALA A 503 26.92 -8.75 22.15
C ALA A 503 26.80 -7.26 22.44
N MET A 504 27.00 -6.43 21.42
CA MET A 504 26.79 -4.99 21.49
C MET A 504 25.93 -4.57 20.31
N TYR A 505 24.94 -3.72 20.59
CA TYR A 505 24.00 -3.21 19.61
C TYR A 505 23.95 -1.69 19.69
N GLU A 506 24.06 -1.02 18.54
CA GLU A 506 23.65 0.36 18.34
C GLU A 506 22.16 0.36 17.97
N VAL A 507 21.36 1.22 18.61
CA VAL A 507 19.95 1.41 18.23
C VAL A 507 19.89 2.37 17.04
N THR A 508 19.41 1.91 15.89
CA THR A 508 19.30 2.70 14.66
C THR A 508 17.83 3.01 14.35
N LYS A 509 17.58 3.79 13.28
CA LYS A 509 16.22 4.08 12.83
C LYS A 509 15.49 2.80 12.39
N GLU A 510 16.23 1.87 11.78
CA GLU A 510 15.76 0.61 11.19
C GLU A 510 15.61 -0.51 12.24
N GLY A 511 16.29 -0.41 13.39
CA GLY A 511 16.22 -1.40 14.46
C GLY A 511 17.49 -1.42 15.32
N LEU A 512 18.16 -2.56 15.36
CA LEU A 512 19.45 -2.76 16.00
C LEU A 512 20.54 -2.93 14.95
N LYS A 513 21.77 -2.56 15.29
CA LYS A 513 22.96 -2.85 14.49
C LYS A 513 24.03 -3.41 15.38
N LYS A 514 24.54 -4.60 15.05
CA LYS A 514 25.61 -5.25 15.82
C LYS A 514 26.90 -4.44 15.65
N VAL A 515 27.53 -4.08 16.76
CA VAL A 515 28.79 -3.31 16.76
C VAL A 515 29.88 -4.06 17.50
N ASN A 516 31.14 -3.85 17.10
CA ASN A 516 32.30 -4.50 17.73
C ASN A 516 32.90 -3.67 18.87
N GLN A 517 32.50 -2.41 19.00
CA GLN A 517 32.93 -1.49 20.05
C GLN A 517 31.88 -0.38 20.22
N ILE A 518 31.71 0.11 21.44
CA ILE A 518 30.90 1.30 21.70
C ILE A 518 31.77 2.52 21.37
N VAL A 519 31.33 3.34 20.42
CA VAL A 519 32.04 4.57 20.06
C VAL A 519 31.65 5.63 21.09
N ASN A 520 32.60 6.06 21.93
CA ASN A 520 32.41 7.26 22.74
C ASN A 520 32.64 8.47 21.82
N PRO A 521 31.61 9.26 21.48
CA PRO A 521 31.88 10.51 20.79
C PRO A 521 32.75 11.39 21.69
N LYS A 522 33.68 12.09 21.05
CA LYS A 522 34.48 13.12 21.72
C LYS A 522 33.52 14.13 22.38
N PRO A 523 33.79 14.62 23.60
CA PRO A 523 32.98 15.67 24.20
C PRO A 523 32.83 16.83 23.22
N ASP A 524 31.60 17.28 23.00
CA ASP A 524 31.34 18.43 22.17
C ASP A 524 31.78 19.71 22.90
N THR A 525 32.65 20.47 22.24
CA THR A 525 33.28 21.68 22.77
C THR A 525 33.05 22.88 21.84
N GLU A 526 32.28 22.70 20.77
CA GLU A 526 32.01 23.76 19.80
C GLU A 526 30.73 24.47 20.21
N ALA A 527 30.71 25.80 20.12
CA ALA A 527 29.52 26.57 20.43
C ALA A 527 28.67 26.78 19.17
N PRO A 528 27.33 26.91 19.29
CA PRO A 528 26.46 27.24 18.17
C PRO A 528 26.87 28.53 17.45
N THR A 529 26.48 28.63 16.18
CA THR A 529 26.66 29.86 15.41
C THR A 529 25.90 31.04 16.04
N GLN A 530 26.49 32.24 15.94
CA GLN A 530 25.89 33.48 16.44
C GLN A 530 24.49 33.68 15.81
N PRO A 531 23.42 33.89 16.60
CA PRO A 531 22.09 34.19 16.07
C PRO A 531 22.12 35.45 15.20
N GLN A 532 21.55 35.36 14.00
CA GLN A 532 21.51 36.45 13.02
C GLN A 532 20.08 36.87 12.70
N GLY A 533 19.92 38.06 12.10
CA GLY A 533 18.63 38.55 11.63
C GLY A 533 17.64 38.82 12.77
N LEU A 534 18.11 39.27 13.93
CA LEU A 534 17.24 39.70 15.03
C LEU A 534 16.47 40.97 14.62
N TYR A 535 15.15 40.92 14.63
CA TYR A 535 14.28 42.06 14.35
C TYR A 535 13.06 42.10 15.26
N ALA A 536 12.43 43.27 15.35
CA ALA A 536 11.22 43.52 16.11
C ALA A 536 9.99 43.64 15.20
N SER A 537 8.87 43.11 15.68
CA SER A 537 7.56 43.19 15.05
C SER A 537 6.48 43.37 16.13
N ASN A 538 5.24 43.67 15.73
CA ASN A 538 4.10 43.82 16.64
C ASN A 538 4.35 44.77 17.84
N LEU A 539 5.12 45.84 17.60
CA LEU A 539 5.50 46.83 18.60
C LEU A 539 4.29 47.67 19.06
N THR A 540 4.07 47.74 20.37
CA THR A 540 3.02 48.54 21.02
C THR A 540 3.63 49.55 22.00
N SER A 541 2.79 50.20 22.83
CA SER A 541 3.24 51.06 23.92
C SER A 541 3.80 50.28 25.12
N ASN A 542 3.59 48.95 25.21
CA ASN A 542 4.00 48.14 26.36
C ASN A 542 4.52 46.72 26.01
N SER A 543 4.73 46.41 24.73
CA SER A 543 5.22 45.09 24.29
C SER A 543 5.90 45.13 22.93
N VAL A 544 6.71 44.10 22.65
CA VAL A 544 7.36 43.85 21.35
C VAL A 544 7.48 42.35 21.11
N GLU A 545 7.30 41.91 19.85
CA GLU A 545 7.64 40.56 19.42
C GLU A 545 9.01 40.56 18.70
N LEU A 546 9.94 39.76 19.18
CA LEU A 546 11.28 39.57 18.64
C LEU A 546 11.37 38.27 17.85
N LYS A 547 12.02 38.31 16.69
CA LYS A 547 12.26 37.14 15.82
C LYS A 547 13.69 37.15 15.31
N TRP A 548 14.27 35.97 15.12
CA TRP A 548 15.62 35.79 14.56
C TRP A 548 15.72 34.53 13.70
N ASN A 549 16.82 34.38 12.97
CA ASN A 549 17.10 33.18 12.19
C ASN A 549 17.64 32.06 13.10
N PRO A 550 17.31 30.79 12.84
CA PRO A 550 17.90 29.66 13.57
C PRO A 550 19.43 29.64 13.44
N SER A 551 20.12 29.46 14.57
CA SER A 551 21.53 29.07 14.62
C SER A 551 21.70 27.61 14.24
N THR A 552 22.94 27.25 13.92
CA THR A 552 23.40 25.89 13.60
C THR A 552 24.55 25.50 14.52
N ASP A 553 24.71 24.21 14.76
CA ASP A 553 25.77 23.65 15.60
C ASP A 553 26.29 22.33 14.99
N ASN A 554 27.45 21.86 15.44
CA ASN A 554 28.02 20.58 14.97
C ASN A 554 27.23 19.36 15.47
N VAL A 555 26.50 19.49 16.59
CA VAL A 555 25.62 18.45 17.14
C VAL A 555 24.16 18.90 17.08
N ASP A 556 23.75 19.91 17.86
CA ASP A 556 22.38 20.44 17.85
C ASP A 556 22.24 21.72 18.68
N VAL A 557 21.33 22.63 18.31
CA VAL A 557 20.99 23.82 19.10
C VAL A 557 19.80 23.52 20.01
N LYS A 558 19.98 23.60 21.32
CA LYS A 558 18.97 23.26 22.32
C LYS A 558 17.99 24.40 22.59
N GLU A 559 18.49 25.61 22.78
CA GLU A 559 17.70 26.76 23.24
C GLU A 559 18.36 28.11 22.94
N TYR A 560 17.59 29.20 23.10
CA TYR A 560 18.03 30.58 22.93
C TYR A 560 17.80 31.39 24.21
N GLN A 561 18.82 32.13 24.62
CA GLN A 561 18.78 33.08 25.72
C GLN A 561 18.51 34.49 25.18
N VAL A 562 17.38 35.09 25.57
CA VAL A 562 16.98 36.44 25.17
C VAL A 562 17.38 37.44 26.25
N LEU A 563 18.15 38.45 25.86
CA LEU A 563 18.65 39.49 26.74
C LEU A 563 17.96 40.83 26.46
N ARG A 564 17.59 41.56 27.52
CA ARG A 564 17.13 42.95 27.48
C ARG A 564 18.01 43.80 28.37
N ASP A 565 18.55 44.89 27.81
CA ASP A 565 19.48 45.81 28.48
C ASP A 565 20.66 45.08 29.14
N GLY A 566 21.13 44.01 28.48
CA GLY A 566 22.24 43.17 28.93
C GLY A 566 21.89 42.10 29.97
N GLN A 567 20.64 42.03 30.44
CA GLN A 567 20.18 41.01 31.39
C GLN A 567 19.39 39.91 30.69
N LEU A 568 19.62 38.65 31.06
CA LEU A 568 18.81 37.52 30.59
C LEU A 568 17.38 37.68 31.13
N ILE A 569 16.41 37.79 30.22
CA ILE A 569 14.99 37.91 30.59
C ILE A 569 14.21 36.62 30.35
N GLN A 570 14.64 35.77 29.41
CA GLN A 570 14.00 34.48 29.16
C GLN A 570 14.90 33.51 28.38
N THR A 571 14.67 32.21 28.55
CA THR A 571 15.18 31.15 27.66
C THR A 571 14.03 30.51 26.89
N VAL A 572 14.18 30.31 25.57
CA VAL A 572 13.14 29.77 24.67
C VAL A 572 13.72 28.71 23.73
N GLN A 573 12.91 27.73 23.31
CA GLN A 573 13.34 26.68 22.37
C GLN A 573 13.20 27.10 20.89
N GLY A 574 12.31 28.05 20.59
CA GLY A 574 12.06 28.55 19.24
C GLY A 574 12.82 29.84 18.92
N THR A 575 12.57 30.39 17.72
CA THR A 575 13.22 31.62 17.23
C THR A 575 12.33 32.86 17.32
N THR A 576 11.36 32.85 18.25
CA THR A 576 10.46 33.96 18.51
C THR A 576 10.24 34.13 20.02
N PHE A 577 10.09 35.39 20.46
CA PHE A 577 9.78 35.73 21.85
C PHE A 577 9.00 37.05 21.91
N THR A 578 7.94 37.12 22.74
CA THR A 578 7.21 38.37 22.99
C THR A 578 7.54 38.90 24.38
N ASP A 579 8.12 40.10 24.44
CA ASP A 579 8.36 40.81 25.69
C ASP A 579 7.18 41.75 26.01
N GLN A 580 6.71 41.70 27.24
CA GLN A 580 5.51 42.39 27.73
C GLN A 580 5.83 43.25 28.96
N ASN A 581 4.88 44.10 29.36
CA ASN A 581 4.99 45.00 30.51
C ASN A 581 6.14 46.03 30.38
N LEU A 582 6.43 46.45 29.15
CA LEU A 582 7.41 47.51 28.88
C LEU A 582 6.86 48.88 29.25
N THR A 583 7.73 49.76 29.74
CA THR A 583 7.46 51.19 29.89
C THR A 583 7.32 51.84 28.51
N VAL A 584 6.29 52.68 28.37
CA VAL A 584 5.97 53.49 27.20
C VAL A 584 7.06 54.50 26.83
N ASN A 585 7.20 54.83 25.54
CA ASN A 585 8.21 55.76 24.99
C ASN A 585 9.66 55.51 25.49
N LYS A 586 9.99 54.27 25.86
CA LYS A 586 11.32 53.88 26.34
C LYS A 586 12.03 53.02 25.30
N GLU A 587 13.32 53.28 25.12
CA GLU A 587 14.21 52.47 24.30
C GLU A 587 14.81 51.32 25.11
N TYR A 588 14.86 50.14 24.51
CA TYR A 588 15.42 48.90 25.04
C TYR A 588 16.44 48.32 24.07
N LYS A 589 17.47 47.67 24.62
CA LYS A 589 18.48 46.93 23.85
C LYS A 589 18.21 45.43 23.94
N TYR A 590 17.90 44.79 22.81
CA TYR A 590 17.70 43.35 22.75
C TYR A 590 18.86 42.63 22.07
N ALA A 591 19.17 41.45 22.57
CA ALA A 591 20.12 40.53 21.93
C ALA A 591 19.79 39.08 22.27
N VAL A 592 20.31 38.14 21.48
CA VAL A 592 20.04 36.70 21.65
C VAL A 592 21.34 35.89 21.59
N LYS A 593 21.45 34.85 22.42
CA LYS A 593 22.50 33.80 22.34
C LYS A 593 21.86 32.44 22.10
N ALA A 594 22.54 31.56 21.38
CA ALA A 594 22.16 30.15 21.23
C ALA A 594 22.97 29.29 22.21
N VAL A 595 22.37 28.21 22.70
CA VAL A 595 22.98 27.22 23.61
C VAL A 595 22.73 25.83 23.05
N ASP A 596 23.76 24.99 23.00
CA ASP A 596 23.66 23.59 22.57
C ASP A 596 23.26 22.63 23.70
N ALA A 597 23.23 21.33 23.39
CA ALA A 597 22.95 20.28 24.36
C ALA A 597 24.10 20.03 25.37
N ALA A 598 25.34 20.38 25.03
CA ALA A 598 26.52 20.25 25.88
C ALA A 598 26.71 21.43 26.85
N GLY A 599 25.97 22.52 26.64
CA GLY A 599 26.04 23.76 27.41
C GLY A 599 26.99 24.81 26.84
N ASN A 600 27.53 24.63 25.62
CA ASN A 600 28.32 25.68 24.98
C ASN A 600 27.38 26.81 24.52
N THR A 601 27.80 28.06 24.72
CA THR A 601 27.00 29.26 24.41
C THR A 601 27.63 30.02 23.26
N SER A 602 26.82 30.41 22.28
CA SER A 602 27.26 31.20 21.13
C SER A 602 27.76 32.60 21.52
N ILE A 603 28.41 33.27 20.58
CA ILE A 603 28.52 34.73 20.59
C ILE A 603 27.11 35.33 20.53
N GLN A 604 26.90 36.45 21.21
CA GLN A 604 25.63 37.19 21.22
C GLN A 604 25.34 37.81 19.85
N SER A 605 24.08 37.85 19.42
CA SER A 605 23.64 38.58 18.22
C SER A 605 24.02 40.06 18.26
N GLU A 606 23.93 40.72 17.11
CA GLU A 606 23.90 42.18 17.04
C GLU A 606 22.79 42.75 17.94
N ILE A 607 23.07 43.92 18.53
CA ILE A 607 22.12 44.60 19.43
C ILE A 607 21.02 45.24 18.59
N LEU A 608 19.78 44.88 18.88
CA LEU A 608 18.60 45.53 18.33
C LEU A 608 18.09 46.59 19.29
N LEU A 609 18.06 47.85 18.84
CA LEU A 609 17.42 48.95 19.55
C LEU A 609 15.92 48.99 19.21
N VAL A 610 15.06 48.94 20.23
CA VAL A 610 13.62 49.03 20.07
C VAL A 610 13.06 50.07 21.03
N LYS A 611 12.37 51.08 20.48
CA LYS A 611 11.67 52.09 21.26
C LYS A 611 10.18 51.84 21.26
N THR A 612 9.58 51.57 22.42
CA THR A 612 8.12 51.39 22.53
C THR A 612 7.38 52.64 22.07
N LYS A 613 6.19 52.46 21.49
CA LYS A 613 5.35 53.58 21.06
C LYS A 613 4.93 54.45 22.25
N ASP A 614 4.49 55.67 21.97
CA ASP A 614 3.77 56.48 22.94
C ASP A 614 2.45 55.83 23.37
N GLN A 615 1.92 56.27 24.50
CA GLN A 615 0.66 55.75 25.01
C GLN A 615 -0.43 56.23 24.04
N ASN A 616 -1.12 55.31 23.37
CA ASN A 616 -2.34 55.66 22.64
C ASN A 616 -3.37 56.16 23.66
N VAL A 617 -3.50 57.47 23.81
CA VAL A 617 -4.56 58.08 24.60
C VAL A 617 -5.84 57.95 23.78
N SER A 618 -6.75 57.06 24.16
CA SER A 618 -8.10 57.05 23.59
C SER A 618 -8.92 58.14 24.27
N TYR A 619 -9.40 59.12 23.50
CA TYR A 619 -10.33 60.13 23.98
C TYR A 619 -11.76 59.62 23.88
N GLU A 620 -12.63 60.08 24.78
CA GLU A 620 -14.06 59.78 24.70
C GLU A 620 -14.63 60.33 23.38
N LYS A 621 -15.55 59.62 22.73
CA LYS A 621 -16.23 60.14 21.53
C LYS A 621 -17.13 61.32 21.93
N TRP A 622 -17.10 62.41 21.15
CA TRP A 622 -17.98 63.55 21.41
C TRP A 622 -19.46 63.16 21.27
N ASP A 623 -20.21 63.35 22.35
CA ASP A 623 -21.67 63.26 22.41
C ASP A 623 -22.29 64.68 22.38
N PRO A 624 -23.15 65.01 21.39
CA PRO A 624 -23.78 66.33 21.26
C PRO A 624 -24.78 66.66 22.38
N LYS A 625 -25.15 65.72 23.25
CA LYS A 625 -26.10 65.91 24.36
C LYS A 625 -25.46 65.89 25.74
N LYS A 626 -24.16 65.61 25.84
CA LYS A 626 -23.44 65.52 27.13
C LYS A 626 -23.05 66.91 27.66
N ALA A 627 -22.96 67.03 28.98
CA ALA A 627 -22.36 68.20 29.63
C ALA A 627 -20.84 68.06 29.64
N TYR A 628 -20.13 69.13 29.28
CA TYR A 628 -18.66 69.16 29.31
C TYR A 628 -18.17 70.28 30.22
N THR A 629 -17.10 70.00 30.96
CA THR A 629 -16.35 70.97 31.73
C THR A 629 -15.15 71.49 30.92
N LYS A 630 -14.73 72.72 31.19
CA LYS A 630 -13.54 73.32 30.58
C LYS A 630 -12.32 72.41 30.79
N GLY A 631 -11.67 72.02 29.71
CA GLY A 631 -10.52 71.12 29.69
C GLY A 631 -10.85 69.66 29.31
N ASP A 632 -12.13 69.27 29.24
CA ASP A 632 -12.52 67.95 28.76
C ASP A 632 -12.07 67.75 27.31
N LYS A 633 -11.54 66.56 27.01
CA LYS A 633 -11.04 66.21 25.67
C LYS A 633 -11.83 65.06 25.07
N VAL A 634 -12.30 65.26 23.85
CA VAL A 634 -13.12 64.30 23.11
C VAL A 634 -12.64 64.15 21.68
N GLU A 635 -12.87 63.01 21.08
CA GLU A 635 -12.61 62.78 19.66
C GLU A 635 -13.91 62.85 18.85
N HIS A 636 -13.88 63.61 17.76
CA HIS A 636 -14.92 63.64 16.76
C HIS A 636 -14.30 63.57 15.37
N GLN A 637 -14.71 62.57 14.58
CA GLN A 637 -14.27 62.37 13.20
C GLN A 637 -12.73 62.40 13.05
N GLY A 638 -12.01 61.77 13.99
CA GLY A 638 -10.53 61.69 13.94
C GLY A 638 -9.80 62.96 14.40
N THR A 639 -10.51 64.03 14.78
CA THR A 639 -9.92 65.22 15.39
C THR A 639 -10.26 65.26 16.87
N VAL A 640 -9.30 65.67 17.71
CA VAL A 640 -9.53 65.83 19.15
C VAL A 640 -9.81 67.28 19.48
N TYR A 641 -10.84 67.50 20.28
CA TYR A 641 -11.29 68.81 20.71
C TYR A 641 -11.21 68.92 22.23
N GLU A 642 -10.76 70.07 22.72
CA GLU A 642 -10.76 70.43 24.13
C GLU A 642 -11.87 71.48 24.38
N ALA A 643 -12.72 71.24 25.38
CA ALA A 643 -13.76 72.18 25.77
C ALA A 643 -13.14 73.46 26.35
N VAL A 644 -13.43 74.63 25.77
CA VAL A 644 -12.84 75.91 26.22
C VAL A 644 -13.62 76.57 27.36
N GLN A 645 -14.85 76.12 27.60
CA GLN A 645 -15.71 76.52 28.71
C GLN A 645 -16.70 75.42 29.07
N ASN A 646 -17.28 75.51 30.28
CA ASN A 646 -18.36 74.61 30.69
C ASN A 646 -19.59 74.85 29.82
N HIS A 647 -20.19 73.78 29.29
CA HIS A 647 -21.42 73.88 28.50
C HIS A 647 -22.22 72.58 28.52
N GLN A 648 -23.52 72.69 28.24
CA GLN A 648 -24.44 71.56 28.10
C GLN A 648 -24.75 71.36 26.62
N GLY A 649 -24.50 70.15 26.09
CA GLY A 649 -24.88 69.79 24.74
C GLY A 649 -26.41 69.81 24.55
N ASN A 650 -26.88 70.41 23.46
CA ASN A 650 -28.31 70.50 23.10
C ASN A 650 -28.71 69.55 21.95
N GLY A 651 -27.79 68.67 21.51
CA GLY A 651 -28.03 67.71 20.43
C GLY A 651 -27.74 68.22 19.02
N ASP A 652 -27.27 69.45 18.84
CA ASP A 652 -26.86 69.98 17.54
C ASP A 652 -25.49 69.41 17.13
N PRO A 653 -25.41 68.65 16.02
CA PRO A 653 -24.17 68.00 15.58
C PRO A 653 -23.07 68.98 15.16
N ASN A 654 -23.38 70.26 14.91
CA ASN A 654 -22.40 71.25 14.47
C ASN A 654 -21.67 71.93 15.64
N TRP A 655 -22.12 71.74 16.87
CA TRP A 655 -21.55 72.44 18.04
C TRP A 655 -20.10 72.08 18.32
N ILE A 656 -19.64 70.89 17.93
CA ILE A 656 -18.23 70.50 18.04
C ILE A 656 -17.29 71.44 17.26
N PHE A 657 -17.79 72.14 16.25
CA PHE A 657 -17.04 73.13 15.46
C PHE A 657 -17.19 74.57 15.95
N ALA A 658 -18.02 74.81 16.98
CA ALA A 658 -18.18 76.14 17.55
C ALA A 658 -16.93 76.50 18.36
N LEU A 659 -16.11 77.42 17.82
CA LEU A 659 -14.85 77.86 18.42
C LEU A 659 -15.01 78.50 19.81
N SER A 660 -16.22 78.98 20.13
CA SER A 660 -16.57 79.46 21.47
C SER A 660 -16.74 78.33 22.49
N LEU A 661 -16.93 77.08 22.07
CA LEU A 661 -17.16 75.92 22.93
C LEU A 661 -16.01 74.91 22.88
N TRP A 662 -15.35 74.78 21.72
CA TRP A 662 -14.34 73.76 21.46
C TRP A 662 -13.11 74.32 20.76
N LYS A 663 -11.94 73.81 21.12
CA LYS A 663 -10.67 74.06 20.43
C LYS A 663 -10.11 72.73 19.93
N ALA A 664 -9.91 72.61 18.62
CA ALA A 664 -9.19 71.47 18.06
C ALA A 664 -7.73 71.47 18.57
N ILE A 665 -7.26 70.32 19.04
CA ILE A 665 -5.89 70.12 19.50
C ILE A 665 -5.17 69.15 18.57
N THR A 666 -3.97 69.54 18.16
CA THR A 666 -3.05 68.66 17.44
C THR A 666 -2.36 67.78 18.46
N ILE A 667 -2.49 66.46 18.30
CA ILE A 667 -1.74 65.48 19.09
C ILE A 667 -0.50 65.14 18.27
N ASN A 668 0.68 65.42 18.80
CA ASN A 668 1.95 65.00 18.21
C ASN A 668 2.32 63.61 18.68
#